data_AF-A0AAD4CLH3-F1
#
_entry.id   AF-A0AAD4CLH3-F1
#
_cell.length_a   1.000
_cell.length_b   1.000
_cell.length_c   1.000
_cell.angle_alpha   90.00
_cell.angle_beta   90.00
_cell.angle_gamma   90.00
#
_symmetry.space_group_name_H-M   'P 1'
#
loop_
_entity.id
_entity.type
_entity.pdbx_description
1 polymer ?
#
loop_
_entity_poly.entity_id
_entity_poly.type
_entity_poly.pdbx_seq_one_letter_code
_entity_poly.pdbx_strand_id
1 'polypeptide(L)'
;MILPRYIITIINFFGLQSPLGPQLDVPTPIGGPMGGPGRPHLDDFEPWVPPGALPDPGDPNSEPIKCDYRAMVPFGYQPSYPKGHDQWIPHQKFQDLDYNITTDYDVRTPNGTTREYHITVNESDAQIWDGRQSNTRALADGKYPGPWIQACWGDTLKITVHNNLTEIKNGTTIHLHGLKLLDSNLVDGVPGITQCPIAPGQNFTYIFRATQYGTSWYHSHYSLQYSDGLLGPITIHGPTSAEYHEPLYPLIMADHNKRSAFQLYHMEQFGPPWPNIDSIIINNHGSFAGKFPENQYVQQVQKGRKYSMMLINAATDAAFVFGIDGHKMTVIGTDLVPVKPFETDHIRLGNGQRYHVILETMEDVPEGSSFWIRTYPAEGCNGFRPRAPDGRQGILWYSSMKDTSPPVPDDIEIPYSIQCKDMAHYEPMVEWTVPPIPVLGDGSEYDIIETTISAWRWNLTKDTKHAPDDKVWSWKLLKDHAWVDYKGPSVNDVDGLQPGAWNHTAVIESKQMRHGQDVWNYMLIVGGRAEKEIGGGQVAPVFHPMHIHGHDLVVLKSSSEPYQGYGSLKGLQLDNPLRRDTVLLPNNGYLVVAWKSDNPGVWALHCHIAWHASAGLALQIVEGREKLIQQVDLENISNLSADEAFLAVQHQDTCKTWRKWQDDRIEEIEGANSTERFRDDSGL
;
A
#
# COMPACT_ATOMS: atom_id res chain seq x y z
N MET A 1 34.71 15.52 40.12
CA MET A 1 35.09 16.38 38.97
C MET A 1 33.94 16.30 37.97
N ILE A 2 32.79 16.95 38.16
CA ILE A 2 32.44 18.38 38.09
C ILE A 2 32.94 19.06 36.79
N LEU A 3 31.98 19.16 35.86
CA LEU A 3 31.71 20.07 34.72
C LEU A 3 32.58 21.35 34.57
N PRO A 4 32.66 21.99 33.36
CA PRO A 4 31.45 22.58 32.75
C PRO A 4 31.31 22.60 31.22
N ARG A 5 30.11 22.19 30.79
CA ARG A 5 29.32 22.84 29.72
C ARG A 5 28.63 24.09 30.32
N TYR A 6 28.35 25.07 29.45
CA TYR A 6 27.50 26.29 29.58
C TYR A 6 28.22 27.64 29.48
N ILE A 7 27.58 28.51 28.69
CA ILE A 7 27.74 29.95 28.32
C ILE A 7 27.84 29.99 26.77
N ILE A 8 26.83 30.44 26.02
CA ILE A 8 26.20 31.77 26.05
C ILE A 8 24.69 31.71 25.80
N THR A 9 23.97 32.59 26.49
CA THR A 9 22.53 32.81 26.51
C THR A 9 22.24 34.27 26.11
N ILE A 10 21.16 34.48 25.33
CA ILE A 10 20.37 35.71 25.10
C ILE A 10 20.98 36.86 24.29
N ILE A 11 20.45 37.04 23.07
CA ILE A 11 19.86 38.31 22.61
C ILE A 11 18.51 37.96 21.95
N ASN A 12 17.40 38.29 22.62
CA ASN A 12 16.09 38.47 22.01
C ASN A 12 15.83 39.99 22.00
N PHE A 13 15.18 40.46 20.93
CA PHE A 13 14.39 41.69 20.75
C PHE A 13 14.75 42.41 19.45
N PHE A 14 14.14 41.99 18.34
CA PHE A 14 13.33 42.82 17.45
C PHE A 14 12.63 41.89 16.45
N GLY A 15 11.32 42.04 16.33
CA GLY A 15 10.48 41.21 15.48
C GLY A 15 10.76 41.45 14.00
N LEU A 16 10.88 40.35 13.25
CA LEU A 16 10.61 40.23 11.82
C LEU A 16 10.30 38.74 11.60
N GLN A 17 9.05 38.44 11.26
CA GLN A 17 8.64 37.12 10.75
C GLN A 17 9.39 36.87 9.43
N SER A 18 10.10 35.74 9.35
CA SER A 18 10.68 35.24 8.11
C SER A 18 9.72 34.20 7.52
N PRO A 19 9.24 34.36 6.27
CA PRO A 19 8.44 33.36 5.59
C PRO A 19 9.36 32.50 4.74
N LEU A 20 9.93 31.44 5.32
CA LEU A 20 10.63 30.41 4.55
C LEU A 20 10.29 29.06 5.18
N GLY A 21 9.54 28.24 4.42
CA GLY A 21 9.30 26.83 4.72
C GLY A 21 10.59 26.01 4.68
N PRO A 22 10.52 24.68 4.80
CA PRO A 22 11.70 23.84 4.85
C PRO A 22 12.45 23.94 3.52
N GLN A 23 13.53 24.71 3.51
CA GLN A 23 14.61 24.45 2.57
C GLN A 23 15.17 23.09 2.95
N LEU A 24 14.84 22.06 2.17
CA LEU A 24 15.76 20.94 1.95
C LEU A 24 17.16 21.56 1.83
N ASP A 25 18.10 21.12 2.67
CA ASP A 25 19.50 21.49 2.56
C ASP A 25 20.02 20.98 1.21
N VAL A 26 19.74 21.74 0.15
CA VAL A 26 20.41 21.63 -1.13
C VAL A 26 21.84 22.05 -0.83
N PRO A 27 22.84 21.16 -0.98
CA PRO A 27 24.21 21.58 -0.86
C PRO A 27 24.44 22.69 -1.88
N THR A 28 24.74 23.90 -1.41
CA THR A 28 25.14 25.00 -2.28
C THR A 28 26.25 24.50 -3.20
N PRO A 29 26.18 24.74 -4.53
CA PRO A 29 27.24 24.35 -5.43
C PRO A 29 28.57 24.87 -4.88
N ILE A 30 29.55 23.98 -4.69
CA ILE A 30 30.90 24.41 -4.34
C ILE A 30 31.41 25.22 -5.53
N GLY A 31 31.25 26.54 -5.42
CA GLY A 31 31.66 27.55 -6.39
C GLY A 31 33.16 27.52 -6.59
N GLY A 32 33.59 26.66 -7.51
CA GLY A 32 34.92 26.64 -8.08
C GLY A 32 34.78 26.59 -9.60
N PRO A 33 35.74 27.16 -10.36
CA PRO A 33 35.66 27.19 -11.82
C PRO A 33 35.45 25.79 -12.39
N MET A 34 34.53 25.65 -13.34
CA MET A 34 34.34 24.42 -14.15
C MET A 34 35.56 24.24 -15.07
N GLY A 35 36.65 23.70 -14.54
CA GLY A 35 37.88 23.51 -15.32
C GLY A 35 39.12 23.06 -14.52
N GLY A 36 38.95 22.17 -13.53
CA GLY A 36 40.07 21.51 -12.85
C GLY A 36 40.22 20.06 -13.31
N PRO A 37 41.45 19.54 -13.49
CA PRO A 37 41.66 18.15 -13.91
C PRO A 37 41.22 17.20 -12.78
N GLY A 38 40.17 16.41 -13.01
CA GLY A 38 39.72 15.36 -12.09
C GLY A 38 38.27 15.44 -11.58
N ARG A 39 37.44 16.38 -12.04
CA ARG A 39 35.98 16.28 -11.84
C ARG A 39 35.36 15.51 -13.01
N PRO A 40 34.57 14.44 -12.77
CA PRO A 40 33.83 13.74 -13.82
C PRO A 40 32.95 14.72 -14.61
N HIS A 41 32.92 14.59 -15.93
CA HIS A 41 31.98 15.32 -16.79
C HIS A 41 30.61 14.62 -16.75
N LEU A 42 29.52 15.36 -17.02
CA LEU A 42 28.18 14.76 -17.10
C LEU A 42 28.11 13.64 -18.14
N ASP A 43 28.86 13.79 -19.24
CA ASP A 43 28.94 12.83 -20.34
C ASP A 43 29.73 11.55 -19.98
N ASP A 44 30.37 11.50 -18.81
CA ASP A 44 31.07 10.30 -18.33
C ASP A 44 30.09 9.26 -17.75
N PHE A 45 28.81 9.61 -17.58
CA PHE A 45 27.80 8.75 -16.99
C PHE A 45 26.61 8.56 -17.93
N GLU A 46 26.14 7.32 -18.01
CA GLU A 46 24.99 6.93 -18.83
C GLU A 46 23.90 6.30 -17.96
N PRO A 47 22.61 6.51 -18.29
CA PRO A 47 21.52 5.81 -17.64
C PRO A 47 21.66 4.30 -17.77
N TRP A 48 21.34 3.58 -16.70
CA TRP A 48 21.55 2.13 -16.61
C TRP A 48 20.28 1.37 -16.21
N VAL A 49 20.14 0.14 -16.71
CA VAL A 49 19.02 -0.74 -16.35
C VAL A 49 19.26 -1.28 -14.94
N PRO A 50 18.36 -1.05 -13.96
CA PRO A 50 18.56 -1.57 -12.62
C PRO A 50 18.42 -3.10 -12.59
N PRO A 51 19.08 -3.80 -11.64
CA PRO A 51 19.10 -5.27 -11.62
C PRO A 51 17.72 -5.93 -11.58
N GLY A 52 16.71 -5.24 -11.05
CA GLY A 52 15.33 -5.72 -10.95
C GLY A 52 14.44 -5.46 -12.17
N ALA A 53 14.86 -4.63 -13.13
CA ALA A 53 13.98 -4.19 -14.21
C ALA A 53 13.87 -5.23 -15.34
N LEU A 54 12.64 -5.40 -15.82
CA LEU A 54 12.29 -6.20 -16.99
C LEU A 54 11.27 -5.43 -17.84
N PRO A 55 11.10 -5.81 -19.12
CA PRO A 55 9.91 -5.40 -19.88
C PRO A 55 8.63 -5.86 -19.17
N ASP A 56 7.55 -5.11 -19.33
CA ASP A 56 6.21 -5.54 -18.92
C ASP A 56 5.72 -6.65 -19.88
N PRO A 57 5.50 -7.89 -19.41
CA PRO A 57 4.98 -8.96 -20.26
C PRO A 57 3.59 -8.65 -20.83
N GLY A 58 2.83 -7.74 -20.21
CA GLY A 58 1.56 -7.24 -20.72
C GLY A 58 1.70 -6.28 -21.90
N ASP A 59 2.88 -5.71 -22.17
CA ASP A 59 3.12 -4.77 -23.27
C ASP A 59 4.31 -5.21 -24.15
N PRO A 60 4.06 -5.70 -25.38
CA PRO A 60 5.11 -6.20 -26.26
C PRO A 60 6.09 -5.12 -26.75
N ASN A 61 5.77 -3.82 -26.57
CA ASN A 61 6.64 -2.72 -26.92
C ASN A 61 7.39 -2.14 -25.71
N SER A 62 7.18 -2.70 -24.52
CA SER A 62 7.85 -2.24 -23.32
C SER A 62 9.33 -2.62 -23.34
N GLU A 63 10.16 -1.74 -22.80
CA GLU A 63 11.59 -1.96 -22.62
C GLU A 63 11.93 -1.81 -21.13
N PRO A 64 13.02 -2.44 -20.63
CA PRO A 64 13.44 -2.25 -19.26
C PRO A 64 13.74 -0.76 -19.00
N ILE A 65 13.26 -0.24 -17.88
CA ILE A 65 13.55 1.15 -17.51
C ILE A 65 15.05 1.36 -17.28
N LYS A 66 15.51 2.60 -17.43
CA LYS A 66 16.87 3.03 -17.06
C LYS A 66 16.82 4.08 -15.97
N CYS A 67 17.64 3.92 -14.94
CA CYS A 67 17.85 4.92 -13.89
C CYS A 67 18.81 6.01 -14.39
N ASP A 68 18.41 7.27 -14.26
CA ASP A 68 19.22 8.43 -14.65
C ASP A 68 19.40 9.37 -13.46
N TYR A 69 20.62 9.43 -12.94
CA TYR A 69 21.00 10.27 -11.82
C TYR A 69 22.08 11.29 -12.21
N ARG A 70 22.21 11.63 -13.51
CA ARG A 70 23.23 12.59 -13.96
C ARG A 70 23.09 13.97 -13.31
N ALA A 71 21.87 14.34 -12.93
CA ALA A 71 21.59 15.54 -12.13
C ALA A 71 22.36 15.59 -10.79
N MET A 72 22.86 14.45 -10.29
CA MET A 72 23.61 14.34 -9.06
C MET A 72 25.13 14.57 -9.23
N VAL A 73 25.66 14.51 -10.45
CA VAL A 73 27.10 14.65 -10.75
C VAL A 73 27.69 15.98 -10.25
N PRO A 74 27.03 17.15 -10.41
CA PRO A 74 27.54 18.42 -9.89
C PRO A 74 27.73 18.44 -8.36
N PHE A 75 27.06 17.54 -7.64
CA PHE A 75 27.12 17.41 -6.19
C PHE A 75 28.15 16.38 -5.72
N GLY A 76 28.96 15.82 -6.63
CA GLY A 76 30.04 14.89 -6.29
C GLY A 76 29.65 13.41 -6.33
N TYR A 77 28.46 13.06 -6.81
CA TYR A 77 28.02 11.68 -6.98
C TYR A 77 28.54 11.07 -8.30
N GLN A 78 28.71 9.74 -8.30
CA GLN A 78 29.20 8.96 -9.44
C GLN A 78 28.14 7.92 -9.83
N PRO A 79 27.10 8.33 -10.58
CA PRO A 79 25.95 7.48 -10.92
C PRO A 79 26.30 6.47 -12.03
N SER A 80 27.12 5.48 -11.71
CA SER A 80 27.38 4.32 -12.55
C SER A 80 26.52 3.13 -12.12
N TYR A 81 26.45 2.10 -12.96
CA TYR A 81 25.86 0.81 -12.58
C TYR A 81 26.48 0.32 -11.24
N PRO A 82 25.65 -0.11 -10.27
CA PRO A 82 26.11 -0.41 -8.93
C PRO A 82 27.02 -1.66 -8.88
N LYS A 83 27.98 -1.68 -7.95
CA LYS A 83 28.91 -2.81 -7.75
C LYS A 83 28.38 -3.72 -6.66
N GLY A 84 27.39 -4.54 -7.01
CA GLY A 84 26.58 -5.29 -6.05
C GLY A 84 25.21 -4.62 -5.87
N HIS A 85 24.27 -5.35 -5.30
CA HIS A 85 22.89 -4.92 -5.16
C HIS A 85 22.65 -4.10 -3.89
N ASP A 86 23.55 -4.10 -2.91
CA ASP A 86 23.44 -3.31 -1.69
C ASP A 86 23.87 -1.83 -1.90
N GLN A 87 24.61 -1.55 -2.96
CA GLN A 87 25.01 -0.21 -3.38
C GLN A 87 24.06 0.37 -4.42
N TRP A 88 23.94 1.70 -4.46
CA TRP A 88 23.10 2.38 -5.46
C TRP A 88 23.82 3.54 -6.16
N ILE A 89 24.15 4.61 -5.44
CA ILE A 89 24.80 5.82 -6.01
C ILE A 89 25.96 6.23 -5.10
N PRO A 90 27.22 5.94 -5.47
CA PRO A 90 28.38 6.31 -4.68
C PRO A 90 28.70 7.80 -4.79
N HIS A 91 29.36 8.35 -3.77
CA HIS A 91 29.87 9.71 -3.73
C HIS A 91 31.40 9.72 -3.79
N GLN A 92 31.98 10.60 -4.63
CA GLN A 92 33.40 10.58 -4.99
C GLN A 92 34.35 10.77 -3.79
N LYS A 93 33.92 11.50 -2.75
CA LYS A 93 34.79 11.92 -1.63
C LYS A 93 34.35 11.46 -0.24
N PHE A 94 33.08 11.15 -0.05
CA PHE A 94 32.44 11.04 1.26
C PHE A 94 31.53 9.81 1.25
N GLN A 95 32.03 8.69 1.75
CA GLN A 95 31.31 7.41 1.72
C GLN A 95 30.02 7.42 2.57
N ASP A 96 29.98 8.25 3.61
CA ASP A 96 28.78 8.52 4.42
C ASP A 96 27.65 9.20 3.62
N LEU A 97 27.98 9.76 2.46
CA LEU A 97 27.00 10.30 1.52
C LEU A 97 26.53 9.27 0.48
N ASP A 98 27.09 8.06 0.43
CA ASP A 98 26.64 7.04 -0.52
C ASP A 98 25.16 6.70 -0.32
N TYR A 99 24.44 6.53 -1.42
CA TYR A 99 23.11 5.92 -1.41
C TYR A 99 23.28 4.40 -1.51
N ASN A 100 22.83 3.68 -0.50
CA ASN A 100 22.95 2.22 -0.36
C ASN A 100 21.83 1.66 0.53
N ILE A 101 21.85 0.36 0.80
CA ILE A 101 20.81 -0.35 1.58
C ILE A 101 20.64 0.14 3.03
N THR A 102 21.63 0.87 3.57
CA THR A 102 21.60 1.42 4.93
C THR A 102 21.24 2.91 4.98
N THR A 103 21.08 3.56 3.83
CA THR A 103 20.64 4.95 3.77
C THR A 103 19.21 5.05 4.30
N ASP A 104 18.99 5.92 5.29
CA ASP A 104 17.65 6.23 5.78
C ASP A 104 16.84 6.94 4.69
N TYR A 105 15.96 6.19 4.05
CA TYR A 105 15.17 6.62 2.91
C TYR A 105 14.09 7.65 3.27
N ASP A 106 13.76 7.79 4.56
CA ASP A 106 12.84 8.82 5.04
C ASP A 106 13.52 10.19 5.21
N VAL A 107 14.85 10.19 5.37
CA VAL A 107 15.63 11.41 5.55
C VAL A 107 16.26 11.85 4.23
N ARG A 108 16.72 10.91 3.43
CA ARG A 108 17.47 11.18 2.19
C ARG A 108 16.93 10.38 1.03
N THR A 109 16.56 11.08 -0.03
CA THR A 109 16.15 10.51 -1.32
C THR A 109 17.06 11.07 -2.42
N PRO A 110 17.58 10.25 -3.34
CA PRO A 110 18.37 10.74 -4.48
C PRO A 110 17.50 11.52 -5.47
N ASN A 111 18.12 12.35 -6.31
CA ASN A 111 17.38 13.09 -7.34
C ASN A 111 17.41 12.30 -8.65
N GLY A 112 16.31 11.61 -8.94
CA GLY A 112 16.11 10.88 -10.17
C GLY A 112 15.57 11.74 -11.31
N THR A 113 14.90 11.09 -12.27
CA THR A 113 14.26 11.70 -13.44
C THR A 113 12.73 11.65 -13.32
N THR A 114 12.03 12.30 -14.25
CA THR A 114 10.57 12.20 -14.35
C THR A 114 10.17 11.02 -15.23
N ARG A 115 9.18 10.23 -14.78
CA ARG A 115 8.56 9.15 -15.56
C ARG A 115 7.08 9.40 -15.73
N GLU A 116 6.60 9.23 -16.96
CA GLU A 116 5.22 9.46 -17.31
C GLU A 116 4.53 8.14 -17.68
N TYR A 117 3.34 7.93 -17.12
CA TYR A 117 2.49 6.78 -17.37
C TYR A 117 1.08 7.24 -17.71
N HIS A 118 0.41 6.53 -18.60
CA HIS A 118 -1.01 6.73 -18.90
C HIS A 118 -1.74 5.41 -18.67
N ILE A 119 -2.77 5.43 -17.85
CA ILE A 119 -3.61 4.27 -17.54
C ILE A 119 -5.03 4.62 -17.91
N THR A 120 -5.67 3.79 -18.72
CA THR A 120 -7.10 3.91 -19.03
C THR A 120 -7.87 2.86 -18.26
N VAL A 121 -8.75 3.30 -17.36
CA VAL A 121 -9.68 2.42 -16.66
C VAL A 121 -10.81 2.08 -17.62
N ASN A 122 -10.77 0.86 -18.15
CA ASN A 122 -11.74 0.37 -19.11
C ASN A 122 -12.71 -0.59 -18.47
N GLU A 123 -13.91 -0.61 -19.03
CA GLU A 123 -14.85 -1.68 -18.79
C GLU A 123 -14.29 -2.98 -19.34
N SER A 124 -14.53 -4.07 -18.62
CA SER A 124 -14.15 -5.39 -19.06
C SER A 124 -15.39 -6.23 -19.30
N ASP A 125 -15.40 -6.90 -20.45
CA ASP A 125 -16.29 -8.00 -20.71
C ASP A 125 -15.59 -9.32 -20.35
N ALA A 126 -16.35 -10.26 -19.79
CA ALA A 126 -16.10 -11.70 -19.79
C ALA A 126 -14.61 -12.15 -19.70
N GLN A 127 -14.00 -12.05 -18.53
CA GLN A 127 -12.65 -12.59 -18.30
C GLN A 127 -12.70 -14.08 -17.95
N ILE A 128 -11.69 -14.87 -18.38
CA ILE A 128 -11.58 -16.29 -18.05
C ILE A 128 -10.18 -16.57 -17.50
N TRP A 129 -10.00 -16.37 -16.19
CA TRP A 129 -8.72 -16.62 -15.52
C TRP A 129 -8.66 -18.01 -14.88
N ASP A 130 -9.78 -18.48 -14.33
CA ASP A 130 -9.91 -19.73 -13.55
C ASP A 130 -10.69 -20.85 -14.29
N GLY A 131 -10.85 -20.70 -15.61
CA GLY A 131 -11.66 -21.58 -16.46
C GLY A 131 -13.16 -21.27 -16.42
N ARG A 132 -13.58 -20.18 -15.77
CA ARG A 132 -14.96 -19.73 -15.74
C ARG A 132 -15.05 -18.25 -16.15
N GLN A 133 -16.14 -17.91 -16.81
CA GLN A 133 -16.39 -16.52 -17.19
C GLN A 133 -16.73 -15.70 -15.93
N SER A 134 -15.98 -14.62 -15.74
CA SER A 134 -16.20 -13.61 -14.73
C SER A 134 -16.97 -12.41 -15.30
N ASN A 135 -17.74 -11.76 -14.43
CA ASN A 135 -18.43 -10.50 -14.65
C ASN A 135 -17.66 -9.30 -14.05
N THR A 136 -16.36 -9.44 -13.81
CA THR A 136 -15.40 -8.35 -13.54
C THR A 136 -15.67 -7.17 -14.46
N ARG A 137 -15.72 -5.95 -13.90
CA ARG A 137 -16.21 -4.77 -14.64
C ARG A 137 -15.19 -3.67 -14.89
N ALA A 138 -14.05 -3.63 -14.21
CA ALA A 138 -13.08 -2.53 -14.36
C ALA A 138 -11.64 -3.06 -14.40
N LEU A 139 -10.91 -2.73 -15.46
CA LEU A 139 -9.50 -3.14 -15.64
C LEU A 139 -8.64 -1.95 -16.08
N ALA A 140 -7.39 -1.91 -15.61
CA ALA A 140 -6.40 -0.97 -16.10
C ALA A 140 -5.88 -1.44 -17.47
N ASP A 141 -6.02 -0.61 -18.49
CA ASP A 141 -5.69 -0.89 -19.89
C ASP A 141 -6.31 -2.19 -20.44
N GLY A 142 -7.47 -2.59 -19.88
CA GLY A 142 -8.16 -3.82 -20.27
C GLY A 142 -7.42 -5.11 -19.89
N LYS A 143 -6.43 -5.05 -19.00
CA LYS A 143 -5.57 -6.17 -18.60
C LYS A 143 -5.71 -6.48 -17.11
N TYR A 144 -5.42 -7.74 -16.76
CA TYR A 144 -5.24 -8.16 -15.38
C TYR A 144 -3.96 -9.03 -15.25
N PRO A 145 -3.07 -8.72 -14.31
CA PRO A 145 -2.97 -7.43 -13.64
C PRO A 145 -2.83 -6.27 -14.64
N GLY A 146 -3.10 -5.05 -14.18
CA GLY A 146 -2.86 -3.84 -14.96
C GLY A 146 -1.36 -3.64 -15.29
N PRO A 147 -1.03 -2.63 -16.12
CA PRO A 147 0.33 -2.31 -16.50
C PRO A 147 1.28 -2.21 -15.29
N TRP A 148 2.52 -2.70 -15.46
CA TRP A 148 3.54 -2.63 -14.42
C TRP A 148 4.23 -1.27 -14.41
N ILE A 149 3.97 -0.49 -13.37
CA ILE A 149 4.61 0.80 -13.15
C ILE A 149 5.99 0.57 -12.55
N GLN A 150 7.03 1.09 -13.20
CA GLN A 150 8.41 0.93 -12.76
C GLN A 150 9.12 2.27 -12.65
N ALA A 151 9.78 2.52 -11.52
CA ALA A 151 10.61 3.69 -11.35
C ALA A 151 11.91 3.35 -10.62
N CYS A 152 12.86 4.26 -10.58
CA CYS A 152 14.02 4.16 -9.72
C CYS A 152 13.83 5.05 -8.49
N TRP A 153 14.47 4.69 -7.39
CA TRP A 153 14.45 5.47 -6.16
C TRP A 153 14.76 6.95 -6.43
N GLY A 154 13.89 7.85 -6.01
CA GLY A 154 14.05 9.28 -6.20
C GLY A 154 13.57 9.87 -7.52
N ASP A 155 13.07 9.04 -8.45
CA ASP A 155 12.34 9.52 -9.63
C ASP A 155 11.03 10.22 -9.21
N THR A 156 10.56 11.15 -10.06
CA THR A 156 9.21 11.72 -9.96
C THR A 156 8.29 10.96 -10.92
N LEU A 157 7.21 10.38 -10.42
CA LEU A 157 6.20 9.73 -11.26
C LEU A 157 5.07 10.70 -11.59
N LYS A 158 4.65 10.71 -12.85
CA LYS A 158 3.44 11.38 -13.35
C LYS A 158 2.53 10.34 -14.00
N ILE A 159 1.52 9.89 -13.27
CA ILE A 159 0.60 8.84 -13.73
C ILE A 159 -0.73 9.49 -14.07
N THR A 160 -1.11 9.52 -15.34
CA THR A 160 -2.42 10.04 -15.78
C THR A 160 -3.41 8.90 -15.87
N VAL A 161 -4.47 8.94 -15.07
CA VAL A 161 -5.54 7.95 -15.08
C VAL A 161 -6.75 8.52 -15.80
N HIS A 162 -7.22 7.84 -16.84
CA HIS A 162 -8.41 8.17 -17.61
C HIS A 162 -9.56 7.24 -17.20
N ASN A 163 -10.70 7.78 -16.76
CA ASN A 163 -11.87 6.98 -16.43
C ASN A 163 -12.76 6.77 -17.66
N ASN A 164 -12.83 5.54 -18.19
CA ASN A 164 -13.68 5.19 -19.32
C ASN A 164 -14.89 4.31 -18.93
N LEU A 165 -15.28 4.30 -17.64
CA LEU A 165 -16.39 3.51 -17.10
C LEU A 165 -17.76 4.17 -17.37
N THR A 166 -18.08 4.34 -18.66
CA THR A 166 -19.28 5.10 -19.09
C THR A 166 -20.57 4.28 -19.12
N GLU A 167 -20.50 2.96 -19.26
CA GLU A 167 -21.67 2.06 -19.24
C GLU A 167 -22.08 1.70 -17.82
N ILE A 168 -21.13 1.28 -16.97
CA ILE A 168 -21.41 0.99 -15.55
C ILE A 168 -21.59 2.26 -14.72
N LYS A 169 -21.20 3.42 -15.27
CA LYS A 169 -21.36 4.75 -14.67
C LYS A 169 -20.75 4.83 -13.27
N ASN A 170 -19.50 4.40 -13.12
CA ASN A 170 -18.77 4.50 -11.86
C ASN A 170 -17.72 5.61 -11.89
N GLY A 171 -17.53 6.26 -10.75
CA GLY A 171 -16.29 6.98 -10.48
C GLY A 171 -15.10 6.01 -10.39
N THR A 172 -13.91 6.57 -10.35
CA THR A 172 -12.70 5.81 -10.01
C THR A 172 -11.70 6.72 -9.32
N THR A 173 -10.85 6.13 -8.49
CA THR A 173 -9.59 6.71 -8.01
C THR A 173 -8.56 5.59 -7.98
N ILE A 174 -7.27 5.92 -7.95
CA ILE A 174 -6.20 4.94 -7.85
C ILE A 174 -5.36 5.27 -6.62
N HIS A 175 -5.38 4.40 -5.63
CA HIS A 175 -4.48 4.46 -4.48
C HIS A 175 -3.14 3.79 -4.82
N LEU A 176 -2.06 4.39 -4.36
CA LEU A 176 -0.69 3.95 -4.56
C LEU A 176 -0.20 3.26 -3.29
N HIS A 177 -0.67 2.03 -3.08
CA HIS A 177 -0.52 1.26 -1.84
C HIS A 177 0.87 1.35 -1.23
N GLY A 178 0.95 1.69 0.05
CA GLY A 178 2.19 1.69 0.84
C GLY A 178 3.23 2.76 0.50
N LEU A 179 3.06 3.53 -0.58
CA LEU A 179 3.92 4.68 -0.83
C LEU A 179 3.60 5.78 0.19
N LYS A 180 4.62 6.36 0.81
CA LYS A 180 4.43 7.46 1.77
C LYS A 180 3.83 8.72 1.16
N LEU A 181 4.08 8.96 -0.14
CA LEU A 181 3.60 10.16 -0.84
C LEU A 181 3.92 11.43 -0.03
N LEU A 182 5.17 11.53 0.45
CA LEU A 182 5.62 12.59 1.33
C LEU A 182 5.24 13.97 0.77
N ASP A 183 4.56 14.78 1.59
CA ASP A 183 4.05 16.11 1.22
C ASP A 183 3.10 16.13 0.01
N SER A 184 2.57 14.98 -0.40
CA SER A 184 1.77 14.78 -1.61
C SER A 184 0.41 14.13 -1.31
N ASN A 185 -0.24 14.51 -0.21
CA ASN A 185 -1.50 13.87 0.25
C ASN A 185 -2.64 13.92 -0.79
N LEU A 186 -2.72 14.96 -1.63
CA LEU A 186 -3.75 15.10 -2.68
C LEU A 186 -3.71 14.02 -3.79
N VAL A 187 -2.63 13.24 -3.87
CA VAL A 187 -2.48 12.15 -4.85
C VAL A 187 -2.48 10.78 -4.19
N ASP A 188 -2.97 10.68 -2.95
CA ASP A 188 -3.16 9.40 -2.26
C ASP A 188 -4.28 8.55 -2.86
N GLY A 189 -5.22 9.14 -3.60
CA GLY A 189 -6.19 8.36 -4.36
C GLY A 189 -7.39 7.85 -3.56
N VAL A 190 -7.72 8.45 -2.42
CA VAL A 190 -8.80 8.01 -1.54
C VAL A 190 -10.03 8.90 -1.70
N PRO A 191 -11.13 8.39 -2.28
CA PRO A 191 -12.28 9.20 -2.61
C PRO A 191 -12.99 9.69 -1.34
N GLY A 192 -13.36 10.98 -1.31
CA GLY A 192 -13.98 11.59 -0.13
C GLY A 192 -13.02 11.81 1.06
N ILE A 193 -11.75 11.44 0.93
CA ILE A 193 -10.70 11.83 1.89
C ILE A 193 -9.74 12.80 1.21
N THR A 194 -8.94 12.33 0.24
CA THR A 194 -7.88 13.11 -0.39
C THR A 194 -8.28 13.70 -1.74
N GLN A 195 -9.26 13.11 -2.41
CA GLN A 195 -9.78 13.64 -3.68
C GLN A 195 -11.25 13.29 -3.89
N CYS A 196 -11.91 13.98 -4.84
CA CYS A 196 -13.17 13.49 -5.39
C CYS A 196 -12.89 12.37 -6.40
N PRO A 197 -13.83 11.44 -6.63
CA PRO A 197 -13.70 10.46 -7.69
C PRO A 197 -13.55 11.11 -9.08
N ILE A 198 -12.76 10.48 -9.93
CA ILE A 198 -12.63 10.85 -11.34
C ILE A 198 -13.94 10.45 -12.03
N ALA A 199 -14.72 11.41 -12.51
CA ALA A 199 -15.97 11.11 -13.21
C ALA A 199 -15.73 10.38 -14.55
N PRO A 200 -16.68 9.55 -15.03
CA PRO A 200 -16.61 8.96 -16.37
C PRO A 200 -16.32 9.99 -17.46
N GLY A 201 -15.38 9.66 -18.35
CA GLY A 201 -14.88 10.52 -19.43
C GLY A 201 -13.86 11.59 -18.97
N GLN A 202 -13.50 11.64 -17.70
CA GLN A 202 -12.50 12.56 -17.15
C GLN A 202 -11.17 11.86 -16.86
N ASN A 203 -10.17 12.64 -16.46
CA ASN A 203 -8.86 12.14 -16.06
C ASN A 203 -8.33 12.84 -14.80
N PHE A 204 -7.27 12.27 -14.23
CA PHE A 204 -6.54 12.84 -13.11
C PHE A 204 -5.08 12.41 -13.18
N THR A 205 -4.15 13.34 -12.96
CA THR A 205 -2.71 13.07 -12.97
C THR A 205 -2.16 13.03 -11.55
N TYR A 206 -1.62 11.90 -11.16
CA TYR A 206 -0.91 11.69 -9.89
C TYR A 206 0.54 12.08 -10.09
N ILE A 207 1.03 13.06 -9.33
CA ILE A 207 2.42 13.53 -9.38
C ILE A 207 3.04 13.42 -7.99
N PHE A 208 4.08 12.60 -7.84
CA PHE A 208 4.79 12.43 -6.58
C PHE A 208 6.22 11.94 -6.80
N ARG A 209 7.06 12.13 -5.78
CA ARG A 209 8.43 11.63 -5.78
C ARG A 209 8.51 10.27 -5.09
N ALA A 210 9.22 9.33 -5.69
CA ALA A 210 9.45 8.00 -5.11
C ALA A 210 10.52 8.07 -4.00
N THR A 211 10.11 8.39 -2.77
CA THR A 211 11.02 8.51 -1.62
C THR A 211 11.45 7.16 -1.02
N GLN A 212 10.68 6.11 -1.29
CA GLN A 212 10.97 4.73 -0.90
C GLN A 212 11.37 3.87 -2.13
N TYR A 213 11.85 2.66 -1.88
CA TYR A 213 12.12 1.65 -2.90
C TYR A 213 11.66 0.26 -2.45
N GLY A 214 11.38 -0.62 -3.41
CA GLY A 214 10.86 -1.98 -3.19
C GLY A 214 9.64 -2.30 -4.05
N THR A 215 8.84 -3.26 -3.58
CA THR A 215 7.65 -3.75 -4.27
C THR A 215 6.39 -3.20 -3.64
N SER A 216 5.51 -2.65 -4.48
CA SER A 216 4.15 -2.32 -4.10
C SER A 216 3.17 -2.60 -5.24
N TRP A 217 2.00 -1.99 -5.15
CA TRP A 217 0.93 -2.14 -6.11
C TRP A 217 0.05 -0.89 -6.08
N TYR A 218 -0.73 -0.69 -7.13
CA TYR A 218 -1.81 0.29 -7.17
C TYR A 218 -3.12 -0.45 -7.31
N HIS A 219 -4.18 0.16 -6.80
CA HIS A 219 -5.52 -0.37 -6.94
C HIS A 219 -6.56 0.73 -6.84
N SER A 220 -7.77 0.43 -7.28
CA SER A 220 -8.87 1.33 -7.00
C SER A 220 -9.13 1.45 -5.51
N HIS A 221 -9.39 2.67 -5.05
CA HIS A 221 -9.93 2.95 -3.72
C HIS A 221 -11.40 3.40 -3.80
N TYR A 222 -12.02 3.22 -4.97
CA TYR A 222 -13.45 3.47 -5.16
C TYR A 222 -14.23 2.20 -4.84
N SER A 223 -14.69 2.07 -3.59
CA SER A 223 -15.49 0.93 -3.15
C SER A 223 -14.77 -0.39 -3.49
N LEU A 224 -15.49 -1.34 -4.09
CA LEU A 224 -15.01 -2.70 -4.37
C LEU A 224 -14.37 -2.84 -5.75
N GLN A 225 -14.05 -1.74 -6.42
CA GLN A 225 -13.63 -1.74 -7.82
C GLN A 225 -12.31 -2.49 -8.04
N TYR A 226 -11.41 -2.56 -7.05
CA TYR A 226 -10.19 -3.34 -7.18
C TYR A 226 -10.44 -4.86 -7.12
N SER A 227 -11.38 -5.30 -6.30
CA SER A 227 -11.85 -6.70 -6.25
C SER A 227 -12.48 -7.12 -7.58
N ASP A 228 -13.01 -6.14 -8.31
CA ASP A 228 -13.48 -6.23 -9.69
C ASP A 228 -12.38 -6.01 -10.74
N GLY A 229 -11.11 -6.16 -10.38
CA GLY A 229 -9.98 -6.28 -11.30
C GLY A 229 -9.11 -5.04 -11.46
N LEU A 230 -9.49 -3.87 -10.92
CA LEU A 230 -8.75 -2.63 -11.14
C LEU A 230 -7.54 -2.50 -10.19
N LEU A 231 -6.45 -3.17 -10.55
CA LEU A 231 -5.18 -3.18 -9.81
C LEU A 231 -3.99 -3.49 -10.73
N GLY A 232 -2.77 -3.19 -10.28
CA GLY A 232 -1.53 -3.60 -10.95
C GLY A 232 -0.28 -3.36 -10.10
N PRO A 233 0.88 -3.90 -10.50
CA PRO A 233 2.09 -3.82 -9.70
C PRO A 233 2.80 -2.46 -9.84
N ILE A 234 3.47 -2.04 -8.76
CA ILE A 234 4.44 -0.93 -8.75
C ILE A 234 5.77 -1.47 -8.25
N THR A 235 6.86 -1.22 -8.97
CA THR A 235 8.21 -1.47 -8.45
C THR A 235 9.03 -0.20 -8.52
N ILE A 236 9.55 0.22 -7.37
CA ILE A 236 10.56 1.27 -7.30
C ILE A 236 11.91 0.61 -7.07
N HIS A 237 12.75 0.56 -8.08
CA HIS A 237 14.07 -0.08 -8.04
C HIS A 237 15.02 0.72 -7.15
N GLY A 238 15.71 0.01 -6.25
CA GLY A 238 16.69 0.54 -5.31
C GLY A 238 17.66 -0.56 -4.88
N PRO A 239 18.51 -0.29 -3.89
CA PRO A 239 19.39 -1.32 -3.33
C PRO A 239 18.58 -2.44 -2.67
N THR A 240 19.15 -3.64 -2.59
CA THR A 240 18.55 -4.81 -1.94
C THR A 240 19.53 -5.44 -0.96
N SER A 241 19.02 -6.15 0.05
CA SER A 241 19.85 -6.73 1.12
C SER A 241 20.50 -8.07 0.75
N ALA A 242 20.26 -8.60 -0.45
CA ALA A 242 20.95 -9.77 -0.98
C ALA A 242 21.11 -9.73 -2.51
N GLU A 243 22.18 -10.37 -2.99
CA GLU A 243 22.45 -10.54 -4.41
C GLU A 243 21.50 -11.56 -5.06
N TYR A 244 21.17 -11.32 -6.33
CA TYR A 244 20.45 -12.26 -7.18
C TYR A 244 20.94 -12.15 -8.62
N HIS A 245 20.67 -13.18 -9.43
CA HIS A 245 21.13 -13.23 -10.82
C HIS A 245 20.10 -12.64 -11.79
N GLU A 246 18.82 -12.94 -11.59
CA GLU A 246 17.75 -12.61 -12.54
C GLU A 246 16.48 -12.21 -11.77
N PRO A 247 15.79 -11.12 -12.15
CA PRO A 247 14.46 -10.82 -11.62
C PRO A 247 13.37 -11.65 -12.30
N LEU A 248 12.21 -11.78 -11.64
CA LEU A 248 10.97 -12.27 -12.22
C LEU A 248 9.93 -11.14 -12.25
N TYR A 249 8.91 -11.29 -13.12
CA TYR A 249 7.74 -10.42 -13.09
C TYR A 249 7.01 -10.54 -11.74
N PRO A 250 6.43 -9.46 -11.18
CA PRO A 250 5.68 -9.54 -9.92
C PRO A 250 4.56 -10.60 -9.96
N LEU A 251 4.42 -11.34 -8.86
CA LEU A 251 3.35 -12.33 -8.67
C LEU A 251 2.27 -11.68 -7.79
N ILE A 252 1.19 -11.26 -8.43
CA ILE A 252 -0.01 -10.80 -7.74
C ILE A 252 -0.91 -12.00 -7.49
N MET A 253 -1.12 -12.32 -6.22
CA MET A 253 -2.05 -13.35 -5.78
C MET A 253 -3.33 -12.68 -5.32
N ALA A 254 -4.47 -13.18 -5.77
CA ALA A 254 -5.77 -12.69 -5.34
C ALA A 254 -6.74 -13.86 -5.17
N ASP A 255 -7.73 -13.66 -4.30
CA ASP A 255 -8.96 -14.41 -4.43
C ASP A 255 -9.81 -13.84 -5.58
N HIS A 256 -10.68 -14.67 -6.13
CA HIS A 256 -11.48 -14.27 -7.27
C HIS A 256 -12.88 -14.88 -7.24
N ASN A 257 -13.84 -14.08 -7.70
CA ASN A 257 -15.24 -14.43 -7.82
C ASN A 257 -15.75 -14.16 -9.22
N LYS A 258 -16.65 -15.02 -9.71
CA LYS A 258 -17.27 -14.81 -11.04
C LYS A 258 -18.27 -13.67 -11.05
N ARG A 259 -18.91 -13.44 -9.90
CA ARG A 259 -19.83 -12.31 -9.72
C ARG A 259 -19.01 -11.09 -9.36
N SER A 260 -19.45 -9.94 -9.88
CA SER A 260 -18.86 -8.66 -9.51
C SER A 260 -18.93 -8.48 -7.99
N ALA A 261 -17.86 -7.93 -7.42
CA ALA A 261 -17.75 -7.65 -6.00
C ALA A 261 -18.89 -6.74 -5.51
N PHE A 262 -19.35 -5.79 -6.32
CA PHE A 262 -20.53 -4.97 -6.04
C PHE A 262 -21.80 -5.80 -5.84
N GLN A 263 -21.99 -6.87 -6.62
CA GLN A 263 -23.14 -7.77 -6.47
C GLN A 263 -23.03 -8.62 -5.20
N LEU A 264 -21.81 -8.99 -4.82
CA LEU A 264 -21.54 -9.83 -3.66
C LEU A 264 -21.63 -9.04 -2.36
N TYR A 265 -21.20 -7.79 -2.37
CA TYR A 265 -21.27 -6.93 -1.20
C TYR A 265 -22.69 -6.66 -0.75
N HIS A 266 -23.66 -6.64 -1.67
CA HIS A 266 -25.07 -6.66 -1.28
C HIS A 266 -25.37 -7.83 -0.32
N MET A 267 -24.86 -9.04 -0.58
CA MET A 267 -25.05 -10.16 0.34
C MET A 267 -24.32 -9.94 1.67
N GLU A 268 -23.09 -9.41 1.62
CA GLU A 268 -22.31 -9.07 2.83
C GLU A 268 -23.07 -8.10 3.74
N GLN A 269 -23.60 -7.00 3.19
CA GLN A 269 -24.29 -5.96 3.96
C GLN A 269 -25.46 -6.49 4.82
N PHE A 270 -26.20 -7.49 4.33
CA PHE A 270 -27.39 -8.01 5.03
C PHE A 270 -27.11 -9.19 5.95
N GLY A 271 -25.91 -9.78 5.90
CA GLY A 271 -25.52 -10.91 6.73
C GLY A 271 -25.77 -12.27 6.06
N PRO A 272 -25.80 -13.37 6.85
CA PRO A 272 -25.70 -14.70 6.29
C PRO A 272 -26.87 -15.04 5.33
N PRO A 273 -26.59 -15.75 4.20
CA PRO A 273 -25.28 -16.29 3.83
C PRO A 273 -24.33 -15.20 3.28
N TRP A 274 -23.14 -15.13 3.88
CA TRP A 274 -22.04 -14.28 3.43
C TRP A 274 -21.51 -14.75 2.05
N PRO A 275 -20.91 -13.86 1.23
CA PRO A 275 -20.28 -14.24 -0.03
C PRO A 275 -19.24 -15.35 0.16
N ASN A 276 -19.29 -16.34 -0.72
CA ASN A 276 -18.23 -17.34 -0.80
C ASN A 276 -17.23 -16.90 -1.84
N ILE A 277 -15.95 -17.22 -1.61
CA ILE A 277 -14.90 -17.04 -2.60
C ILE A 277 -14.83 -18.24 -3.54
N ASP A 278 -14.69 -17.98 -4.85
CA ASP A 278 -14.75 -19.01 -5.90
C ASP A 278 -13.38 -19.59 -6.31
N SER A 279 -12.32 -18.79 -6.32
CA SER A 279 -11.00 -19.22 -6.82
C SER A 279 -9.84 -18.45 -6.20
N ILE A 280 -8.63 -18.98 -6.41
CA ILE A 280 -7.36 -18.27 -6.23
C ILE A 280 -6.78 -18.06 -7.63
N ILE A 281 -6.26 -16.86 -7.88
CA ILE A 281 -5.53 -16.51 -9.08
C ILE A 281 -4.12 -16.01 -8.73
N ILE A 282 -3.14 -16.38 -9.56
CA ILE A 282 -1.78 -15.80 -9.61
C ILE A 282 -1.67 -15.11 -10.96
N ASN A 283 -1.57 -13.77 -10.94
CA ASN A 283 -1.75 -12.93 -12.12
C ASN A 283 -3.07 -13.31 -12.83
N ASN A 284 -3.03 -13.69 -14.10
CA ASN A 284 -4.20 -14.09 -14.89
C ASN A 284 -4.42 -15.62 -14.96
N HIS A 285 -3.81 -16.39 -14.06
CA HIS A 285 -3.90 -17.85 -14.01
C HIS A 285 -4.57 -18.30 -12.71
N GLY A 286 -5.48 -19.27 -12.76
CA GLY A 286 -6.07 -19.78 -11.52
C GLY A 286 -6.95 -21.00 -11.68
N SER A 287 -7.56 -21.35 -10.55
CA SER A 287 -8.30 -22.61 -10.39
C SER A 287 -9.60 -22.41 -9.62
N PHE A 288 -10.72 -22.75 -10.24
CA PHE A 288 -12.02 -22.76 -9.57
C PHE A 288 -12.07 -23.77 -8.41
N ALA A 289 -12.71 -23.38 -7.31
CA ALA A 289 -12.79 -24.17 -6.09
C ALA A 289 -13.36 -25.58 -6.32
N GLY A 290 -12.73 -26.58 -5.72
CA GLY A 290 -13.11 -27.99 -5.85
C GLY A 290 -12.79 -28.64 -7.19
N LYS A 291 -12.02 -27.99 -8.07
CA LYS A 291 -11.45 -28.58 -9.29
C LYS A 291 -9.93 -28.67 -9.22
N PHE A 292 -9.36 -29.59 -9.99
CA PHE A 292 -7.93 -29.56 -10.30
C PHE A 292 -7.64 -28.32 -11.19
N PRO A 293 -6.49 -27.65 -10.99
CA PRO A 293 -6.10 -26.49 -11.79
C PRO A 293 -6.09 -26.76 -13.31
N GLU A 294 -6.83 -25.96 -14.08
CA GLU A 294 -6.90 -26.06 -15.55
C GLU A 294 -6.00 -25.03 -16.25
N ASN A 295 -5.71 -23.88 -15.61
CA ASN A 295 -4.87 -22.79 -16.12
C ASN A 295 -3.83 -22.39 -15.07
N GLN A 296 -2.76 -23.18 -14.96
CA GLN A 296 -1.71 -22.98 -13.95
C GLN A 296 -0.71 -21.90 -14.38
N TYR A 297 -0.26 -21.11 -13.41
CA TYR A 297 0.88 -20.23 -13.61
C TYR A 297 2.14 -21.08 -13.84
N VAL A 298 2.97 -20.75 -14.83
CA VAL A 298 4.22 -21.48 -15.09
C VAL A 298 5.40 -20.52 -15.02
N GLN A 299 6.35 -20.82 -14.13
CA GLN A 299 7.60 -20.09 -14.02
C GLN A 299 8.77 -20.98 -14.45
N GLN A 300 9.41 -20.63 -15.56
CA GLN A 300 10.61 -21.32 -16.04
C GLN A 300 11.85 -20.76 -15.34
N VAL A 301 12.77 -21.66 -14.95
CA VAL A 301 14.03 -21.31 -14.28
C VAL A 301 15.20 -22.16 -14.75
N GLN A 302 16.42 -21.64 -14.60
CA GLN A 302 17.67 -22.37 -14.79
C GLN A 302 18.21 -22.90 -13.44
N LYS A 303 19.02 -23.95 -13.50
CA LYS A 303 19.70 -24.56 -12.35
C LYS A 303 20.77 -23.64 -11.76
N GLY A 304 20.97 -23.69 -10.44
CA GLY A 304 22.05 -22.96 -9.75
C GLY A 304 21.94 -21.43 -9.86
N ARG A 305 20.73 -20.90 -10.01
CA ARG A 305 20.45 -19.47 -10.13
C ARG A 305 19.72 -18.94 -8.90
N LYS A 306 19.75 -17.62 -8.74
CA LYS A 306 19.06 -16.88 -7.69
C LYS A 306 18.10 -15.93 -8.38
N TYR A 307 16.81 -16.14 -8.18
CA TYR A 307 15.74 -15.37 -8.80
C TYR A 307 15.12 -14.42 -7.79
N SER A 308 15.04 -13.13 -8.12
CA SER A 308 14.30 -12.15 -7.33
C SER A 308 12.80 -12.25 -7.63
N MET A 309 12.00 -12.58 -6.63
CA MET A 309 10.54 -12.71 -6.72
C MET A 309 9.86 -11.63 -5.86
N MET A 310 8.88 -10.96 -6.46
CA MET A 310 8.08 -9.92 -5.82
C MET A 310 6.67 -10.45 -5.61
N LEU A 311 6.33 -10.80 -4.37
CA LEU A 311 5.04 -11.40 -4.01
C LEU A 311 4.10 -10.31 -3.50
N ILE A 312 2.87 -10.29 -3.99
CA ILE A 312 1.84 -9.32 -3.60
C ILE A 312 0.55 -10.10 -3.30
N ASN A 313 -0.06 -9.87 -2.13
CA ASN A 313 -1.43 -10.33 -1.88
C ASN A 313 -2.42 -9.19 -2.13
N ALA A 314 -3.14 -9.25 -3.26
CA ALA A 314 -4.16 -8.30 -3.67
C ALA A 314 -5.59 -8.87 -3.50
N ALA A 315 -5.77 -9.83 -2.59
CA ALA A 315 -7.06 -10.45 -2.33
C ALA A 315 -8.08 -9.48 -1.73
N THR A 316 -9.34 -9.77 -2.01
CA THR A 316 -10.54 -9.14 -1.45
C THR A 316 -10.73 -9.51 0.01
N ASP A 317 -10.49 -10.78 0.39
CA ASP A 317 -10.81 -11.32 1.72
C ASP A 317 -9.73 -12.28 2.27
N ALA A 318 -9.06 -13.04 1.39
CA ALA A 318 -8.18 -14.12 1.82
C ALA A 318 -6.74 -13.67 2.15
N ALA A 319 -6.22 -14.14 3.29
CA ALA A 319 -4.77 -14.24 3.48
C ALA A 319 -4.25 -15.55 2.88
N PHE A 320 -3.01 -15.52 2.41
CA PHE A 320 -2.38 -16.66 1.74
C PHE A 320 -1.11 -17.16 2.44
N VAL A 321 -0.83 -18.44 2.25
CA VAL A 321 0.46 -19.07 2.52
C VAL A 321 1.05 -19.56 1.21
N PHE A 322 2.15 -18.94 0.81
CA PHE A 322 2.86 -19.20 -0.44
C PHE A 322 4.10 -20.06 -0.19
N GLY A 323 4.35 -21.06 -1.03
CA GLY A 323 5.55 -21.90 -0.97
C GLY A 323 5.84 -22.57 -2.31
N ILE A 324 7.05 -23.09 -2.46
CA ILE A 324 7.46 -23.84 -3.65
C ILE A 324 8.05 -25.18 -3.22
N ASP A 325 7.54 -26.27 -3.78
CA ASP A 325 7.91 -27.61 -3.33
C ASP A 325 9.41 -27.88 -3.45
N GLY A 326 10.02 -28.30 -2.35
CA GLY A 326 11.45 -28.60 -2.28
C GLY A 326 12.37 -27.37 -2.22
N HIS A 327 11.83 -26.13 -2.22
CA HIS A 327 12.63 -24.92 -2.27
C HIS A 327 12.48 -24.09 -0.99
N LYS A 328 13.58 -23.47 -0.59
CA LYS A 328 13.57 -22.36 0.36
C LYS A 328 13.59 -21.04 -0.40
N MET A 329 13.17 -20.00 0.29
CA MET A 329 13.25 -18.62 -0.16
C MET A 329 13.95 -17.78 0.90
N THR A 330 14.77 -16.82 0.47
CA THR A 330 15.36 -15.83 1.36
C THR A 330 14.56 -14.54 1.29
N VAL A 331 13.92 -14.13 2.39
CA VAL A 331 13.19 -12.85 2.45
C VAL A 331 14.19 -11.71 2.60
N ILE A 332 14.07 -10.69 1.74
CA ILE A 332 14.95 -9.52 1.70
C ILE A 332 14.22 -8.19 1.87
N GLY A 333 12.90 -8.19 1.74
CA GLY A 333 12.05 -7.02 2.01
C GLY A 333 10.63 -7.42 2.37
N THR A 334 9.98 -6.59 3.18
CA THR A 334 8.57 -6.71 3.56
C THR A 334 7.90 -5.38 3.25
N ASP A 335 6.84 -5.41 2.45
CA ASP A 335 6.24 -4.18 1.92
C ASP A 335 7.32 -3.31 1.23
N LEU A 336 7.42 -2.01 1.55
CA LEU A 336 8.49 -1.12 1.05
C LEU A 336 9.66 -0.95 2.04
N VAL A 337 9.84 -1.93 2.93
CA VAL A 337 10.89 -1.91 3.96
C VAL A 337 11.88 -3.06 3.71
N PRO A 338 13.14 -2.77 3.31
CA PRO A 338 14.19 -3.77 3.23
C PRO A 338 14.52 -4.34 4.60
N VAL A 339 14.76 -5.66 4.67
CA VAL A 339 15.04 -6.37 5.93
C VAL A 339 16.35 -7.15 5.85
N LYS A 340 16.92 -7.49 7.01
CA LYS A 340 18.06 -8.42 7.10
C LYS A 340 17.63 -9.77 6.52
N PRO A 341 18.40 -10.36 5.58
CA PRO A 341 18.00 -11.59 4.92
C PRO A 341 17.75 -12.74 5.88
N PHE A 342 16.63 -13.45 5.71
CA PHE A 342 16.36 -14.69 6.45
C PHE A 342 15.69 -15.73 5.56
N GLU A 343 16.04 -17.01 5.77
CA GLU A 343 15.48 -18.11 5.02
C GLU A 343 14.16 -18.60 5.61
N THR A 344 13.24 -19.01 4.74
CA THR A 344 12.00 -19.69 5.09
C THR A 344 11.57 -20.62 3.96
N ASP A 345 10.75 -21.61 4.27
CA ASP A 345 10.15 -22.53 3.30
C ASP A 345 8.77 -22.06 2.80
N HIS A 346 8.11 -21.17 3.55
CA HIS A 346 6.86 -20.54 3.17
C HIS A 346 6.78 -19.07 3.59
N ILE A 347 5.93 -18.32 2.90
CA ILE A 347 5.61 -16.91 3.17
C ILE A 347 4.15 -16.81 3.55
N ARG A 348 3.84 -16.10 4.64
CA ARG A 348 2.47 -15.74 4.99
C ARG A 348 2.20 -14.30 4.58
N LEU A 349 1.13 -14.08 3.82
CA LEU A 349 0.75 -12.77 3.29
C LEU A 349 -0.70 -12.45 3.64
N GLY A 350 -0.93 -11.48 4.51
CA GLY A 350 -2.22 -10.82 4.66
C GLY A 350 -2.57 -9.95 3.44
N ASN A 351 -3.84 -9.57 3.28
CA ASN A 351 -4.27 -8.69 2.20
C ASN A 351 -3.47 -7.38 2.22
N GLY A 352 -3.01 -6.91 1.07
CA GLY A 352 -2.18 -5.71 0.93
C GLY A 352 -0.68 -5.90 1.23
N GLN A 353 -0.29 -7.03 1.81
CA GLN A 353 1.11 -7.30 2.12
C GLN A 353 1.93 -7.72 0.90
N ARG A 354 3.21 -7.35 0.91
CA ARG A 354 4.21 -7.75 -0.07
C ARG A 354 5.43 -8.36 0.59
N TYR A 355 6.09 -9.25 -0.13
CA TYR A 355 7.40 -9.77 0.22
C TYR A 355 8.30 -9.78 -1.00
N HIS A 356 9.51 -9.26 -0.84
CA HIS A 356 10.58 -9.41 -1.81
C HIS A 356 11.47 -10.56 -1.35
N VAL A 357 11.55 -11.62 -2.15
CA VAL A 357 12.25 -12.85 -1.80
C VAL A 357 13.21 -13.30 -2.89
N ILE A 358 14.27 -14.01 -2.51
CA ILE A 358 15.19 -14.67 -3.43
C ILE A 358 14.90 -16.17 -3.42
N LEU A 359 14.53 -16.70 -4.59
CA LEU A 359 14.42 -18.14 -4.85
C LEU A 359 15.78 -18.65 -5.32
N GLU A 360 16.37 -19.57 -4.56
CA GLU A 360 17.59 -20.27 -4.96
C GLU A 360 17.22 -21.61 -5.60
N THR A 361 17.66 -21.81 -6.85
CA THR A 361 17.34 -23.01 -7.62
C THR A 361 18.41 -24.07 -7.43
N MET A 362 17.98 -25.33 -7.43
CA MET A 362 18.82 -26.50 -7.23
C MET A 362 19.84 -26.66 -8.38
N GLU A 363 21.07 -27.04 -8.05
CA GLU A 363 22.10 -27.40 -9.03
C GLU A 363 21.90 -28.83 -9.55
N ASP A 364 21.66 -29.77 -8.62
CA ASP A 364 21.63 -31.22 -8.88
C ASP A 364 20.21 -31.75 -9.14
N VAL A 365 19.49 -31.13 -10.07
CA VAL A 365 18.14 -31.57 -10.47
C VAL A 365 18.11 -31.96 -11.96
N PRO A 366 17.42 -33.04 -12.37
CA PRO A 366 17.32 -33.41 -13.79
C PRO A 366 16.71 -32.29 -14.66
N GLU A 367 17.17 -32.16 -15.90
CA GLU A 367 16.57 -31.22 -16.87
C GLU A 367 15.11 -31.59 -17.13
N GLY A 368 14.22 -30.60 -17.17
CA GLY A 368 12.78 -30.78 -17.34
C GLY A 368 12.02 -31.06 -16.05
N SER A 369 12.69 -31.12 -14.89
CA SER A 369 12.02 -31.32 -13.60
C SER A 369 11.07 -30.17 -13.27
N SER A 370 9.95 -30.49 -12.63
CA SER A 370 8.93 -29.54 -12.25
C SER A 370 8.51 -29.71 -10.80
N PHE A 371 8.12 -28.60 -10.17
CA PHE A 371 7.71 -28.51 -8.77
C PHE A 371 6.46 -27.67 -8.63
N TRP A 372 5.58 -27.99 -7.68
CA TRP A 372 4.41 -27.16 -7.44
C TRP A 372 4.79 -25.82 -6.80
N ILE A 373 4.26 -24.74 -7.37
CA ILE A 373 4.09 -23.46 -6.69
C ILE A 373 2.74 -23.52 -5.99
N ARG A 374 2.76 -23.36 -4.67
CA ARG A 374 1.60 -23.53 -3.81
C ARG A 374 1.14 -22.21 -3.21
N THR A 375 -0.17 -21.96 -3.29
CA THR A 375 -0.84 -20.84 -2.63
C THR A 375 -2.05 -21.39 -1.89
N TYR A 376 -1.92 -21.52 -0.57
CA TYR A 376 -3.00 -22.00 0.29
C TYR A 376 -3.73 -20.83 0.93
N PRO A 377 -5.07 -20.88 1.05
CA PRO A 377 -5.78 -19.95 1.93
C PRO A 377 -5.41 -20.23 3.39
N ALA A 378 -5.05 -19.19 4.13
CA ALA A 378 -4.66 -19.32 5.52
C ALA A 378 -5.86 -19.70 6.41
N GLU A 379 -5.65 -20.63 7.34
CA GLU A 379 -6.69 -21.18 8.20
C GLU A 379 -7.32 -20.11 9.09
N GLY A 380 -8.64 -19.91 8.94
CA GLY A 380 -9.41 -19.00 9.77
C GLY A 380 -9.48 -17.54 9.27
N CYS A 381 -8.83 -17.18 8.16
CA CYS A 381 -8.94 -15.86 7.53
C CYS A 381 -9.05 -15.94 6.02
N ASN A 382 -10.12 -16.60 5.58
CA ASN A 382 -10.49 -16.68 4.19
C ASN A 382 -12.00 -16.96 4.04
N GLY A 383 -12.57 -16.51 2.92
CA GLY A 383 -13.99 -16.66 2.58
C GLY A 383 -14.33 -17.90 1.75
N PHE A 384 -13.44 -18.91 1.66
CA PHE A 384 -13.70 -20.11 0.87
C PHE A 384 -14.65 -21.07 1.59
N ARG A 385 -15.92 -21.16 1.16
CA ARG A 385 -16.92 -22.06 1.76
C ARG A 385 -17.80 -22.73 0.69
N PRO A 386 -18.16 -24.02 0.83
CA PRO A 386 -17.67 -25.01 1.79
C PRO A 386 -16.34 -25.67 1.37
N ARG A 387 -15.75 -25.27 0.24
CA ARG A 387 -14.54 -25.87 -0.32
C ARG A 387 -13.54 -24.80 -0.69
N ALA A 388 -12.27 -25.03 -0.38
CA ALA A 388 -11.16 -24.25 -0.88
C ALA A 388 -10.71 -24.74 -2.27
N PRO A 389 -10.08 -23.88 -3.07
CA PRO A 389 -9.30 -24.29 -4.23
C PRO A 389 -8.16 -25.23 -3.85
N ASP A 390 -7.72 -26.01 -4.82
CA ASP A 390 -6.50 -26.79 -4.69
C ASP A 390 -5.30 -25.84 -4.47
N GLY A 391 -4.38 -26.16 -3.57
CA GLY A 391 -3.24 -25.29 -3.30
C GLY A 391 -2.23 -25.19 -4.46
N ARG A 392 -2.26 -26.11 -5.44
CA ARG A 392 -1.29 -26.22 -6.54
C ARG A 392 -1.54 -25.21 -7.66
N GLN A 393 -1.31 -23.93 -7.37
CA GLN A 393 -1.67 -22.82 -8.26
C GLN A 393 -0.68 -22.54 -9.41
N GLY A 394 0.53 -23.10 -9.36
CA GLY A 394 1.50 -22.95 -10.45
C GLY A 394 2.56 -24.03 -10.48
N ILE A 395 3.42 -23.98 -11.49
CA ILE A 395 4.53 -24.91 -11.72
C ILE A 395 5.84 -24.12 -11.84
N LEU A 396 6.82 -24.43 -11.00
CA LEU A 396 8.21 -24.04 -11.20
C LEU A 396 8.88 -25.10 -12.07
N TRP A 397 9.44 -24.71 -13.21
CA TRP A 397 9.94 -25.63 -14.23
C TRP A 397 11.41 -25.38 -14.57
N TYR A 398 12.24 -26.39 -14.32
CA TYR A 398 13.66 -26.37 -14.63
C TYR A 398 13.89 -26.74 -16.09
N SER A 399 14.07 -25.74 -16.94
CA SER A 399 14.22 -25.97 -18.38
C SER A 399 15.03 -24.87 -19.05
N SER A 400 15.90 -25.29 -19.95
CA SER A 400 16.58 -24.47 -20.94
C SER A 400 15.85 -24.45 -22.29
N MET A 401 14.84 -25.30 -22.47
CA MET A 401 14.08 -25.44 -23.71
C MET A 401 13.04 -24.34 -23.84
N LYS A 402 12.92 -23.77 -25.04
CA LYS A 402 11.80 -22.89 -25.42
C LYS A 402 10.70 -23.73 -26.08
N ASP A 403 9.45 -23.29 -25.99
CA ASP A 403 8.30 -23.86 -26.70
C ASP A 403 7.90 -25.31 -26.32
N THR A 404 8.15 -25.72 -25.08
CA THR A 404 7.63 -26.99 -24.52
C THR A 404 6.78 -26.71 -23.27
N SER A 405 5.92 -27.66 -22.90
CA SER A 405 5.09 -27.56 -21.69
C SER A 405 5.74 -28.32 -20.53
N PRO A 406 5.61 -27.82 -19.28
CA PRO A 406 6.15 -28.52 -18.13
C PRO A 406 5.41 -29.85 -17.90
N PRO A 407 6.10 -30.91 -17.42
CA PRO A 407 5.41 -32.08 -16.89
C PRO A 407 4.67 -31.69 -15.60
N VAL A 408 3.57 -32.39 -15.31
CA VAL A 408 2.84 -32.25 -14.04
C VAL A 408 3.76 -32.74 -12.90
N PRO A 409 4.08 -31.89 -11.90
CA PRO A 409 4.90 -32.30 -10.77
C PRO A 409 4.27 -33.44 -9.95
N ASP A 410 5.11 -34.27 -9.35
CA ASP A 410 4.68 -35.24 -8.34
C ASP A 410 4.07 -34.50 -7.14
N ASP A 411 2.99 -35.06 -6.58
CA ASP A 411 2.35 -34.46 -5.40
C ASP A 411 3.05 -34.94 -4.13
N ILE A 412 3.90 -34.08 -3.58
CA ILE A 412 4.59 -34.32 -2.32
C ILE A 412 3.90 -33.48 -1.25
N GLU A 413 3.44 -34.13 -0.18
CA GLU A 413 2.87 -33.43 0.97
C GLU A 413 4.01 -32.75 1.74
N ILE A 414 4.05 -31.41 1.72
CA ILE A 414 4.99 -30.64 2.53
C ILE A 414 4.24 -29.99 3.69
N PRO A 415 4.59 -30.29 4.95
CA PRO A 415 3.88 -29.80 6.11
C PRO A 415 4.25 -28.35 6.43
N TYR A 416 3.71 -27.39 5.68
CA TYR A 416 3.78 -25.97 6.05
C TYR A 416 2.64 -25.61 7.00
N SER A 417 2.92 -24.70 7.94
CA SER A 417 1.88 -24.19 8.83
C SER A 417 1.06 -23.11 8.12
N ILE A 418 -0.19 -23.43 7.77
CA ILE A 418 -1.15 -22.53 7.12
C ILE A 418 -1.88 -21.59 8.08
N GLN A 419 -1.32 -21.32 9.27
CA GLN A 419 -1.97 -20.46 10.27
C GLN A 419 -2.15 -19.03 9.74
N CYS A 420 -3.29 -18.43 10.08
CA CYS A 420 -3.52 -17.01 9.87
C CYS A 420 -2.72 -16.15 10.85
N LYS A 421 -1.50 -15.79 10.46
CA LYS A 421 -0.62 -14.88 11.20
C LYS A 421 0.42 -14.28 10.27
N ASP A 422 0.94 -13.11 10.62
CA ASP A 422 2.08 -12.56 9.91
C ASP A 422 3.36 -13.37 10.12
N MET A 423 4.32 -13.18 9.23
CA MET A 423 5.71 -13.53 9.50
C MET A 423 6.21 -12.67 10.67
N ALA A 424 6.94 -13.27 11.59
CA ALA A 424 7.46 -12.60 12.78
C ALA A 424 9.00 -12.66 12.78
N HIS A 425 9.61 -11.85 13.65
CA HIS A 425 11.05 -11.89 13.94
C HIS A 425 11.96 -11.56 12.74
N TYR A 426 11.67 -10.45 12.07
CA TYR A 426 12.57 -9.86 11.09
C TYR A 426 12.95 -8.45 11.49
N GLU A 427 14.09 -7.99 10.99
CA GLU A 427 14.72 -6.73 11.37
C GLU A 427 14.87 -5.84 10.13
N PRO A 428 14.27 -4.64 10.10
CA PRO A 428 14.55 -3.65 9.07
C PRO A 428 16.04 -3.34 8.94
N MET A 429 16.50 -3.10 7.71
CA MET A 429 17.89 -2.69 7.43
C MET A 429 18.21 -1.31 8.01
N VAL A 430 17.26 -0.38 7.89
CA VAL A 430 17.33 0.95 8.52
C VAL A 430 16.65 0.87 9.89
N GLU A 431 17.47 0.88 10.93
CA GLU A 431 17.03 0.64 12.30
C GLU A 431 16.35 1.86 12.92
N TRP A 432 15.19 1.65 13.54
CA TRP A 432 14.47 2.68 14.29
C TRP A 432 14.38 2.34 15.77
N THR A 433 14.57 3.33 16.63
CA THR A 433 14.28 3.20 18.06
C THR A 433 13.03 4.00 18.39
N VAL A 434 12.03 3.33 18.94
CA VAL A 434 10.76 3.97 19.35
C VAL A 434 10.85 4.34 20.83
N PRO A 435 10.49 5.57 21.23
CA PRO A 435 10.45 5.91 22.64
C PRO A 435 9.41 5.07 23.38
N PRO A 436 9.60 4.81 24.69
CA PRO A 436 8.57 4.16 25.48
C PRO A 436 7.30 5.04 25.52
N ILE A 437 6.13 4.41 25.54
CA ILE A 437 4.86 5.13 25.68
C ILE A 437 4.87 5.89 27.01
N PRO A 438 4.62 7.21 27.02
CA PRO A 438 4.58 7.99 28.25
C PRO A 438 3.56 7.43 29.25
N VAL A 439 3.99 7.16 30.48
CA VAL A 439 3.11 6.70 31.57
C VAL A 439 2.73 7.91 32.41
N LEU A 440 1.43 8.22 32.50
CA LEU A 440 0.94 9.29 33.37
C LEU A 440 0.91 8.80 34.83
N GLY A 441 1.61 9.52 35.70
CA GLY A 441 1.73 9.19 37.13
C GLY A 441 0.55 9.64 37.99
N ASP A 442 -0.47 10.29 37.40
CA ASP A 442 -1.54 10.99 38.10
C ASP A 442 -2.96 10.49 37.77
N GLY A 443 -3.10 9.48 36.91
CA GLY A 443 -4.37 8.85 36.59
C GLY A 443 -5.18 9.49 35.44
N SER A 444 -4.55 10.32 34.60
CA SER A 444 -5.13 10.80 33.33
C SER A 444 -4.83 9.88 32.13
N GLU A 445 -5.59 10.03 31.02
CA GLU A 445 -5.62 9.13 29.84
C GLU A 445 -4.24 8.86 29.25
N TYR A 446 -3.88 7.57 29.14
CA TYR A 446 -2.63 7.08 28.55
C TYR A 446 -2.42 7.69 27.15
N ASP A 447 -1.20 8.14 26.81
CA ASP A 447 -0.87 8.79 25.51
C ASP A 447 -0.80 7.76 24.35
N ILE A 448 -1.90 7.00 24.20
CA ILE A 448 -2.15 5.97 23.22
C ILE A 448 -3.60 6.09 22.72
N ILE A 449 -3.79 6.03 21.41
CA ILE A 449 -5.11 6.01 20.79
C ILE A 449 -5.67 4.60 20.94
N GLU A 450 -6.71 4.44 21.75
CA GLU A 450 -7.37 3.16 21.93
C GLU A 450 -8.48 3.01 20.89
N THR A 451 -8.52 1.86 20.22
CA THR A 451 -9.55 1.48 19.24
C THR A 451 -10.06 0.07 19.52
N THR A 452 -11.30 -0.20 19.15
CA THR A 452 -11.90 -1.54 19.29
C THR A 452 -12.70 -1.85 18.04
N ILE A 453 -12.39 -2.97 17.40
CA ILE A 453 -13.16 -3.44 16.25
C ILE A 453 -14.47 -4.02 16.73
N SER A 454 -15.57 -3.45 16.24
CA SER A 454 -16.92 -3.93 16.54
C SER A 454 -17.81 -3.85 15.31
N ALA A 455 -18.78 -4.75 15.27
CA ALA A 455 -19.85 -4.76 14.28
C ALA A 455 -21.16 -4.26 14.90
N TRP A 456 -21.97 -3.58 14.10
CA TRP A 456 -23.26 -3.07 14.54
C TRP A 456 -24.26 -2.97 13.38
N ARG A 457 -25.52 -2.65 13.71
CA ARG A 457 -26.60 -2.48 12.73
C ARG A 457 -26.85 -1.00 12.47
N TRP A 458 -26.58 -0.58 11.24
CA TRP A 458 -26.69 0.79 10.76
C TRP A 458 -27.92 0.96 9.86
N ASN A 459 -28.54 2.14 9.88
CA ASN A 459 -29.57 2.51 8.91
C ASN A 459 -28.88 3.09 7.68
N LEU A 460 -28.94 2.36 6.56
CA LEU A 460 -28.26 2.78 5.33
C LEU A 460 -28.83 4.11 4.83
N THR A 461 -27.95 5.09 4.58
CA THR A 461 -28.33 6.45 4.19
C THR A 461 -29.13 6.44 2.89
N LYS A 462 -30.27 7.14 2.86
CA LYS A 462 -31.04 7.40 1.64
C LYS A 462 -30.43 8.59 0.90
N ASP A 463 -29.84 8.30 -0.24
CA ASP A 463 -29.27 9.27 -1.18
C ASP A 463 -30.18 9.50 -2.40
N THR A 464 -31.18 8.64 -2.62
CA THR A 464 -32.24 8.80 -3.62
C THR A 464 -33.62 8.69 -2.96
N LYS A 465 -34.60 9.40 -3.52
CA LYS A 465 -35.98 9.47 -2.98
C LYS A 465 -36.66 8.10 -2.82
N HIS A 466 -36.37 7.15 -3.70
CA HIS A 466 -37.05 5.87 -3.79
C HIS A 466 -36.26 4.71 -3.17
N ALA A 467 -35.05 4.98 -2.65
CA ALA A 467 -34.28 3.97 -1.92
C ALA A 467 -35.05 3.46 -0.68
N PRO A 468 -35.04 2.14 -0.41
CA PRO A 468 -35.71 1.57 0.75
C PRO A 468 -35.09 2.01 2.09
N ASP A 469 -35.78 1.78 3.20
CA ASP A 469 -35.18 1.90 4.55
C ASP A 469 -34.51 0.57 4.91
N ASP A 470 -33.22 0.46 4.64
CA ASP A 470 -32.45 -0.75 4.92
C ASP A 470 -31.67 -0.63 6.22
N LYS A 471 -31.60 -1.74 6.94
CA LYS A 471 -30.60 -1.94 8.00
C LYS A 471 -29.53 -2.88 7.50
N VAL A 472 -28.28 -2.45 7.61
CA VAL A 472 -27.11 -3.21 7.16
C VAL A 472 -26.15 -3.43 8.32
N TRP A 473 -25.27 -4.42 8.18
CA TRP A 473 -24.12 -4.58 9.04
C TRP A 473 -23.06 -3.55 8.66
N SER A 474 -22.44 -2.98 9.67
CA SER A 474 -21.33 -2.04 9.52
C SER A 474 -20.28 -2.33 10.58
N TRP A 475 -19.04 -2.03 10.24
CA TRP A 475 -17.88 -2.16 11.11
C TRP A 475 -17.42 -0.79 11.59
N LYS A 476 -16.78 -0.75 12.77
CA LYS A 476 -16.19 0.48 13.29
C LYS A 476 -14.97 0.20 14.18
N LEU A 477 -14.04 1.15 14.17
CA LEU A 477 -12.84 1.19 15.04
C LEU A 477 -13.04 2.12 16.25
N LEU A 478 -13.87 3.13 16.08
CA LEU A 478 -14.15 4.18 17.07
C LEU A 478 -15.65 4.14 17.44
N LYS A 479 -16.17 5.27 17.92
CA LYS A 479 -17.59 5.43 18.22
C LYS A 479 -18.48 5.21 17.00
N ASP A 480 -18.05 5.76 15.86
CA ASP A 480 -18.74 5.74 14.58
C ASP A 480 -17.93 4.93 13.56
N HIS A 481 -18.62 4.43 12.54
CA HIS A 481 -18.01 3.84 11.34
C HIS A 481 -17.51 4.94 10.41
N ALA A 482 -16.63 4.59 9.48
CA ALA A 482 -16.25 5.49 8.39
C ALA A 482 -17.32 5.50 7.29
N TRP A 483 -17.65 6.70 6.84
CA TRP A 483 -18.57 7.01 5.76
C TRP A 483 -18.18 8.35 5.14
N VAL A 484 -17.51 8.33 3.99
CA VAL A 484 -16.93 9.53 3.37
C VAL A 484 -17.98 10.33 2.59
N ASP A 485 -17.70 11.57 2.19
CA ASP A 485 -18.51 12.31 1.22
C ASP A 485 -17.70 12.53 -0.06
N TYR A 486 -18.12 11.91 -1.17
CA TYR A 486 -17.44 12.08 -2.44
C TYR A 486 -17.51 13.52 -3.00
N LYS A 487 -18.49 14.33 -2.59
CA LYS A 487 -18.62 15.74 -3.02
C LYS A 487 -17.76 16.70 -2.19
N GLY A 488 -17.45 16.32 -0.97
CA GLY A 488 -16.67 17.09 -0.01
C GLY A 488 -15.56 16.26 0.64
N PRO A 489 -14.46 15.98 -0.08
CA PRO A 489 -13.31 15.29 0.50
C PRO A 489 -12.80 15.96 1.76
N SER A 490 -12.38 15.15 2.72
CA SER A 490 -11.95 15.59 4.05
C SER A 490 -10.81 16.62 4.01
N VAL A 491 -9.89 16.53 3.05
CA VAL A 491 -8.83 17.55 2.83
C VAL A 491 -9.36 18.96 2.55
N ASN A 492 -10.63 19.12 2.14
CA ASN A 492 -11.24 20.43 1.87
C ASN A 492 -11.85 21.10 3.11
N ASP A 493 -12.07 20.38 4.21
CA ASP A 493 -12.68 20.91 5.43
C ASP A 493 -11.90 20.47 6.68
N VAL A 494 -10.58 20.68 6.64
CA VAL A 494 -9.68 20.27 7.73
C VAL A 494 -10.14 20.82 9.07
N ASP A 495 -10.50 22.10 9.14
CA ASP A 495 -10.97 22.74 10.39
C ASP A 495 -12.29 22.14 10.90
N GLY A 496 -13.15 21.63 10.01
CA GLY A 496 -14.37 20.90 10.34
C GLY A 496 -14.14 19.46 10.78
N LEU A 497 -12.98 18.85 10.49
CA LEU A 497 -12.59 17.49 10.91
C LEU A 497 -12.21 17.42 12.41
N GLN A 498 -13.01 18.01 13.30
CA GLN A 498 -12.83 17.79 14.74
C GLN A 498 -13.51 16.48 15.17
N PRO A 499 -12.92 15.73 16.13
CA PRO A 499 -13.55 14.53 16.68
C PRO A 499 -14.99 14.80 17.15
N GLY A 500 -15.98 14.22 16.46
CA GLY A 500 -17.40 14.37 16.77
C GLY A 500 -18.13 15.56 16.11
N ALA A 501 -17.45 16.41 15.33
CA ALA A 501 -18.06 17.52 14.60
C ALA A 501 -18.66 17.07 13.24
N TRP A 502 -18.00 16.13 12.57
CA TRP A 502 -18.53 15.43 11.41
C TRP A 502 -19.10 14.08 11.85
N ASN A 503 -20.42 13.92 11.78
CA ASN A 503 -21.04 12.63 12.04
C ASN A 503 -20.59 11.65 10.94
N HIS A 504 -19.97 10.53 11.34
CA HIS A 504 -19.62 9.37 10.50
C HIS A 504 -18.29 9.37 9.74
N THR A 505 -17.26 10.11 10.17
CA THR A 505 -15.94 10.08 9.50
C THR A 505 -14.83 9.35 10.27
N ALA A 506 -15.09 8.88 11.50
CA ALA A 506 -14.12 8.17 12.34
C ALA A 506 -12.73 8.86 12.33
N VAL A 507 -12.66 10.11 12.82
CA VAL A 507 -11.43 10.93 12.75
C VAL A 507 -10.62 10.85 14.04
N ILE A 508 -9.30 10.77 13.90
CA ILE A 508 -8.32 10.98 14.96
C ILE A 508 -7.32 12.07 14.54
N GLU A 509 -6.69 12.70 15.52
CA GLU A 509 -5.60 13.64 15.27
C GLU A 509 -4.26 13.04 15.68
N SER A 510 -3.29 13.15 14.77
CA SER A 510 -1.88 12.93 15.08
C SER A 510 -1.34 14.04 16.00
N LYS A 511 -0.30 13.71 16.76
CA LYS A 511 0.46 14.72 17.51
C LYS A 511 1.08 15.75 16.55
N GLN A 512 1.20 16.98 17.04
CA GLN A 512 1.80 18.05 16.26
C GLN A 512 3.28 17.78 15.97
N MET A 513 3.65 17.89 14.70
CA MET A 513 5.03 17.80 14.22
C MET A 513 5.92 18.84 14.89
N ARG A 514 7.20 18.50 15.08
CA ARG A 514 8.20 19.42 15.64
C ARG A 514 9.47 19.38 14.82
N HIS A 515 9.93 20.55 14.40
CA HIS A 515 11.13 20.66 13.58
C HIS A 515 12.35 20.04 14.27
N GLY A 516 13.02 19.11 13.58
CA GLY A 516 14.21 18.41 14.06
C GLY A 516 13.98 17.39 15.17
N GLN A 517 12.73 16.95 15.41
CA GLN A 517 12.40 15.94 16.41
C GLN A 517 11.43 14.90 15.85
N ASP A 518 11.72 13.63 16.08
CA ASP A 518 10.76 12.55 15.85
C ASP A 518 9.60 12.67 16.86
N VAL A 519 8.38 12.84 16.35
CA VAL A 519 7.15 12.83 17.14
C VAL A 519 6.41 11.52 16.86
N TRP A 520 6.13 10.74 17.90
CA TRP A 520 5.55 9.41 17.77
C TRP A 520 4.10 9.34 18.26
N ASN A 521 3.23 8.77 17.44
CA ASN A 521 1.88 8.37 17.82
C ASN A 521 1.86 6.88 18.16
N TYR A 522 0.98 6.49 19.07
CA TYR A 522 0.79 5.11 19.48
C TYR A 522 -0.69 4.76 19.38
N MET A 523 -0.99 3.56 18.92
CA MET A 523 -2.36 3.06 18.83
C MET A 523 -2.46 1.62 19.33
N LEU A 524 -3.48 1.36 20.13
CA LEU A 524 -3.94 0.03 20.52
C LEU A 524 -5.14 -0.32 19.65
N ILE A 525 -5.05 -1.44 18.92
CA ILE A 525 -6.14 -1.98 18.11
C ILE A 525 -6.58 -3.30 18.71
N VAL A 526 -7.79 -3.33 19.29
CA VAL A 526 -8.36 -4.53 19.91
C VAL A 526 -9.32 -5.21 18.93
N GLY A 527 -9.02 -6.45 18.56
CA GLY A 527 -9.86 -7.28 17.67
C GLY A 527 -10.71 -8.31 18.41
N GLY A 528 -10.75 -8.25 19.74
CA GLY A 528 -11.38 -9.24 20.61
C GLY A 528 -12.01 -8.63 21.85
N ARG A 529 -12.28 -9.47 22.86
CA ARG A 529 -12.90 -9.02 24.10
C ARG A 529 -12.04 -7.97 24.80
N ALA A 530 -12.55 -6.75 24.97
CA ALA A 530 -11.92 -5.69 25.74
C ALA A 530 -12.63 -5.53 27.10
N GLU A 531 -11.90 -5.10 28.14
CA GLU A 531 -12.52 -4.69 29.41
C GLU A 531 -13.38 -3.42 29.26
N LYS A 532 -13.05 -2.58 28.27
CA LYS A 532 -13.77 -1.36 27.90
C LYS A 532 -13.95 -1.36 26.38
N GLU A 533 -15.18 -1.56 25.91
CA GLU A 533 -15.51 -1.44 24.49
C GLU A 533 -15.65 0.03 24.11
N ILE A 534 -14.82 0.48 23.17
CA ILE A 534 -14.90 1.85 22.64
C ILE A 534 -16.01 1.90 21.62
N GLY A 535 -16.96 2.82 21.81
CA GLY A 535 -18.05 3.05 20.85
C GLY A 535 -19.27 2.13 20.95
N GLY A 536 -19.22 1.05 21.75
CA GLY A 536 -20.28 0.04 21.88
C GLY A 536 -20.53 -0.76 20.60
N GLY A 537 -21.23 -1.88 20.65
CA GLY A 537 -21.46 -2.74 19.48
C GLY A 537 -21.31 -4.21 19.85
N GLN A 538 -21.23 -5.09 18.85
CA GLN A 538 -20.88 -6.48 19.07
C GLN A 538 -19.43 -6.69 18.63
N VAL A 539 -18.55 -7.02 19.58
CA VAL A 539 -17.19 -7.48 19.26
C VAL A 539 -17.29 -8.75 18.42
N ALA A 540 -16.64 -8.72 17.25
CA ALA A 540 -16.56 -9.85 16.35
C ALA A 540 -15.10 -10.29 16.25
N PRO A 541 -14.70 -11.39 16.91
CA PRO A 541 -13.34 -11.87 16.89
C PRO A 541 -13.05 -12.50 15.52
N VAL A 542 -12.54 -11.68 14.60
CA VAL A 542 -12.06 -12.09 13.28
C VAL A 542 -10.70 -11.42 13.00
N PHE A 543 -9.96 -11.92 12.01
CA PHE A 543 -8.69 -11.33 11.61
C PHE A 543 -8.93 -10.09 10.75
N HIS A 544 -8.04 -9.10 10.85
CA HIS A 544 -8.11 -7.90 10.04
C HIS A 544 -6.70 -7.46 9.60
N PRO A 545 -6.37 -7.47 8.29
CA PRO A 545 -5.16 -6.82 7.80
C PRO A 545 -5.34 -5.31 7.93
N MET A 546 -4.65 -4.66 8.86
CA MET A 546 -4.74 -3.23 9.11
C MET A 546 -3.68 -2.50 8.29
N HIS A 547 -4.12 -1.64 7.38
CA HIS A 547 -3.29 -0.84 6.48
C HIS A 547 -3.33 0.63 6.89
N ILE A 548 -2.18 1.31 6.87
CA ILE A 548 -2.07 2.77 7.04
C ILE A 548 -1.59 3.41 5.73
N HIS A 549 -2.19 4.54 5.36
CA HIS A 549 -1.73 5.39 4.27
C HIS A 549 -0.66 6.36 4.77
N GLY A 550 0.22 6.84 3.88
CA GLY A 550 1.16 7.92 4.16
C GLY A 550 2.34 7.61 5.10
N HIS A 551 2.36 6.44 5.73
CA HIS A 551 3.36 6.05 6.72
C HIS A 551 3.68 4.54 6.67
N ASP A 552 4.80 4.15 7.30
CA ASP A 552 5.01 2.76 7.69
C ASP A 552 4.53 2.59 9.15
N LEU A 553 3.70 1.58 9.43
CA LEU A 553 3.39 1.14 10.79
C LEU A 553 4.59 0.45 11.43
N VAL A 554 4.82 0.78 12.68
CA VAL A 554 5.78 0.11 13.56
C VAL A 554 5.04 -0.79 14.53
N VAL A 555 5.30 -2.09 14.50
CA VAL A 555 4.62 -3.08 15.34
C VAL A 555 5.38 -3.29 16.64
N LEU A 556 4.91 -2.65 17.71
CA LEU A 556 5.49 -2.76 19.05
C LEU A 556 5.06 -4.05 19.75
N LYS A 557 3.86 -4.54 19.45
CA LYS A 557 3.34 -5.82 19.96
C LYS A 557 2.23 -6.37 19.09
N SER A 558 2.23 -7.68 18.87
CA SER A 558 1.11 -8.44 18.32
C SER A 558 0.83 -9.62 19.24
N SER A 559 -0.44 -9.80 19.62
CA SER A 559 -0.87 -10.83 20.57
C SER A 559 -2.11 -11.52 20.07
N SER A 560 -2.10 -12.86 20.05
CA SER A 560 -3.31 -13.67 19.84
C SER A 560 -4.14 -13.87 21.12
N GLU A 561 -3.58 -13.52 22.28
CA GLU A 561 -4.31 -13.52 23.55
C GLU A 561 -5.14 -12.23 23.69
N PRO A 562 -6.34 -12.29 24.29
CA PRO A 562 -7.18 -11.12 24.51
C PRO A 562 -6.49 -10.01 25.30
N TYR A 563 -6.89 -8.77 25.02
CA TYR A 563 -6.48 -7.61 25.80
C TYR A 563 -7.12 -7.64 27.19
N GLN A 564 -6.30 -7.63 28.25
CA GLN A 564 -6.72 -7.68 29.66
C GLN A 564 -6.26 -6.43 30.43
N GLY A 565 -6.42 -5.27 29.80
CA GLY A 565 -6.01 -3.97 30.35
C GLY A 565 -4.51 -3.68 30.17
N TYR A 566 -4.04 -2.58 30.75
CA TYR A 566 -2.68 -2.05 30.50
C TYR A 566 -1.53 -3.00 30.88
N GLY A 567 -1.78 -4.00 31.74
CA GLY A 567 -0.81 -5.06 32.01
C GLY A 567 -0.40 -5.83 30.74
N SER A 568 -1.31 -5.95 29.76
CA SER A 568 -1.06 -6.53 28.45
C SER A 568 -0.05 -5.72 27.63
N LEU A 569 0.17 -4.43 27.91
CA LEU A 569 1.11 -3.59 27.16
C LEU A 569 2.57 -3.73 27.62
N LYS A 570 2.87 -4.58 28.61
CA LYS A 570 4.27 -4.84 29.01
C LYS A 570 5.06 -5.55 27.91
N GLY A 571 6.35 -5.26 27.84
CA GLY A 571 7.28 -5.91 26.91
C GLY A 571 7.08 -5.51 25.45
N LEU A 572 6.80 -4.22 25.20
CA LEU A 572 6.80 -3.67 23.85
C LEU A 572 8.19 -3.80 23.24
N GLN A 573 8.25 -4.18 21.96
CA GLN A 573 9.49 -4.13 21.20
C GLN A 573 9.73 -2.70 20.74
N LEU A 574 10.73 -2.04 21.32
CA LEU A 574 11.06 -0.63 21.06
C LEU A 574 12.35 -0.45 20.27
N ASP A 575 13.17 -1.49 20.19
CA ASP A 575 14.47 -1.48 19.52
C ASP A 575 14.38 -2.24 18.18
N ASN A 576 14.56 -1.51 17.08
CA ASN A 576 14.35 -1.94 15.70
C ASN A 576 13.11 -2.87 15.52
N PRO A 577 11.91 -2.44 15.96
CA PRO A 577 10.69 -3.20 15.75
C PRO A 577 10.41 -3.41 14.26
N LEU A 578 9.58 -4.41 14.00
CA LEU A 578 9.00 -4.67 12.69
C LEU A 578 8.33 -3.40 12.15
N ARG A 579 8.66 -3.02 10.91
CA ARG A 579 8.13 -1.84 10.22
C ARG A 579 7.62 -2.22 8.84
N ARG A 580 6.39 -1.80 8.51
CA ARG A 580 5.69 -2.08 7.23
C ARG A 580 4.37 -1.28 7.15
N ASP A 581 3.67 -1.23 6.01
CA ASP A 581 2.39 -0.49 5.93
C ASP A 581 1.14 -1.32 6.25
N THR A 582 1.20 -2.64 6.22
CA THR A 582 0.02 -3.51 6.46
C THR A 582 0.30 -4.65 7.43
N VAL A 583 -0.45 -4.74 8.53
CA VAL A 583 -0.20 -5.70 9.63
C VAL A 583 -1.47 -6.48 9.96
N LEU A 584 -1.38 -7.80 10.08
CA LEU A 584 -2.51 -8.64 10.44
C LEU A 584 -2.82 -8.57 11.93
N LEU A 585 -4.00 -8.06 12.27
CA LEU A 585 -4.59 -8.15 13.60
C LEU A 585 -5.02 -9.60 13.88
N PRO A 586 -4.46 -10.26 14.90
CA PRO A 586 -4.84 -11.62 15.24
C PRO A 586 -6.29 -11.70 15.71
N ASN A 587 -6.98 -12.77 15.34
CA ASN A 587 -8.31 -13.10 15.85
C ASN A 587 -8.32 -13.12 17.37
N ASN A 588 -9.29 -12.42 17.98
CA ASN A 588 -9.49 -12.30 19.42
C ASN A 588 -8.31 -11.64 20.17
N GLY A 589 -7.34 -11.10 19.43
CA GLY A 589 -6.11 -10.53 19.93
C GLY A 589 -6.09 -8.99 19.93
N TYR A 590 -4.88 -8.44 19.94
CA TYR A 590 -4.65 -7.01 19.80
C TYR A 590 -3.30 -6.70 19.15
N LEU A 591 -3.21 -5.50 18.58
CA LEU A 591 -1.97 -4.88 18.09
C LEU A 591 -1.65 -3.63 18.91
N VAL A 592 -0.37 -3.40 19.17
CA VAL A 592 0.16 -2.10 19.60
C VAL A 592 1.08 -1.62 18.49
N VAL A 593 0.66 -0.55 17.81
CA VAL A 593 1.38 0.03 16.68
C VAL A 593 1.78 1.47 16.95
N ALA A 594 2.76 1.96 16.22
CA ALA A 594 3.20 3.35 16.26
C ALA A 594 3.54 3.85 14.85
N TRP A 595 3.50 5.17 14.66
CA TRP A 595 4.02 5.85 13.47
C TRP A 595 4.58 7.21 13.85
N LYS A 596 5.46 7.74 13.01
CA LYS A 596 5.99 9.10 13.16
C LYS A 596 4.98 10.09 12.58
N SER A 597 4.82 11.23 13.24
CA SER A 597 4.21 12.40 12.62
C SER A 597 5.27 13.19 11.87
N ASP A 598 5.34 12.96 10.58
CA ASP A 598 6.31 13.51 9.64
C ASP A 598 5.73 13.81 8.25
N ASN A 599 4.43 13.59 8.04
CA ASN A 599 3.79 13.69 6.73
C ASN A 599 2.40 14.36 6.84
N PRO A 600 2.31 15.68 6.63
CA PRO A 600 1.04 16.40 6.67
C PRO A 600 0.02 15.84 5.68
N GLY A 601 -1.22 15.65 6.12
CA GLY A 601 -2.26 15.06 5.30
C GLY A 601 -3.47 14.60 6.10
N VAL A 602 -4.50 14.16 5.37
CA VAL A 602 -5.53 13.27 5.92
C VAL A 602 -5.27 11.88 5.39
N TRP A 603 -4.88 10.96 6.27
CA TRP A 603 -4.46 9.60 5.90
C TRP A 603 -5.47 8.57 6.38
N ALA A 604 -5.87 7.64 5.51
CA ALA A 604 -6.73 6.54 5.91
C ALA A 604 -5.95 5.48 6.71
N LEU A 605 -6.61 4.90 7.71
CA LEU A 605 -6.22 3.62 8.29
C LEU A 605 -7.44 2.70 8.25
N HIS A 606 -7.32 1.55 7.61
CA HIS A 606 -8.46 0.66 7.40
C HIS A 606 -8.10 -0.81 7.37
N CYS A 607 -9.11 -1.65 7.52
CA CYS A 607 -8.97 -3.07 7.21
C CYS A 607 -8.88 -3.26 5.69
N HIS A 608 -7.92 -4.04 5.22
CA HIS A 608 -7.69 -4.32 3.80
C HIS A 608 -8.48 -5.52 3.26
N ILE A 609 -9.46 -6.01 4.03
CA ILE A 609 -10.54 -6.85 3.48
C ILE A 609 -11.57 -5.88 2.87
N ALA A 610 -11.79 -5.96 1.55
CA ALA A 610 -12.61 -4.98 0.82
C ALA A 610 -14.01 -4.85 1.43
N TRP A 611 -14.63 -5.99 1.75
CA TRP A 611 -15.93 -6.07 2.43
C TRP A 611 -15.97 -5.25 3.71
N HIS A 612 -14.91 -5.29 4.51
CA HIS A 612 -14.82 -4.60 5.79
C HIS A 612 -14.57 -3.11 5.60
N ALA A 613 -13.71 -2.72 4.66
CA ALA A 613 -13.48 -1.31 4.29
C ALA A 613 -14.78 -0.67 3.81
N SER A 614 -15.48 -1.29 2.86
CA SER A 614 -16.76 -0.83 2.32
C SER A 614 -17.87 -0.81 3.39
N ALA A 615 -17.82 -1.69 4.40
CA ALA A 615 -18.75 -1.65 5.54
C ALA A 615 -18.34 -0.68 6.66
N GLY A 616 -17.26 0.09 6.48
CA GLY A 616 -16.88 1.22 7.33
C GLY A 616 -15.77 0.96 8.34
N LEU A 617 -15.03 -0.16 8.22
CA LEU A 617 -13.89 -0.49 9.09
C LEU A 617 -12.64 0.32 8.74
N ALA A 618 -12.76 1.64 8.87
CA ALA A 618 -11.72 2.61 8.61
C ALA A 618 -11.77 3.76 9.61
N LEU A 619 -10.70 4.54 9.63
CA LEU A 619 -10.60 5.82 10.31
C LEU A 619 -9.73 6.77 9.47
N GLN A 620 -9.77 8.05 9.81
CA GLN A 620 -8.97 9.09 9.17
C GLN A 620 -8.04 9.74 10.19
N ILE A 621 -6.77 9.87 9.83
CA ILE A 621 -5.71 10.46 10.65
C ILE A 621 -5.43 11.85 10.09
N VAL A 622 -5.81 12.89 10.83
CA VAL A 622 -5.47 14.26 10.48
C VAL A 622 -4.09 14.59 11.05
N GLU A 623 -3.16 14.91 10.17
CA GLU A 623 -1.78 15.23 10.52
C GLU A 623 -1.37 16.57 9.92
N GLY A 624 -0.72 17.43 10.72
CA GLY A 624 -0.13 18.66 10.20
C GLY A 624 -1.11 19.69 9.64
N ARG A 625 -2.23 19.92 10.32
CA ARG A 625 -3.35 20.81 9.92
C ARG A 625 -2.89 22.10 9.21
N GLU A 626 -1.98 22.85 9.81
CA GLU A 626 -1.53 24.14 9.27
C GLU A 626 -0.86 24.01 7.89
N LYS A 627 -0.03 22.98 7.68
CA LYS A 627 0.64 22.73 6.39
C LYS A 627 -0.34 22.16 5.36
N LEU A 628 -1.26 21.30 5.78
CA LEU A 628 -2.31 20.77 4.92
C LEU A 628 -3.22 21.88 4.37
N ILE A 629 -3.68 22.82 5.22
CA ILE A 629 -4.52 23.96 4.79
C ILE A 629 -3.82 24.77 3.68
N GLN A 630 -2.51 24.96 3.79
CA GLN A 630 -1.73 25.69 2.78
C GLN A 630 -1.64 24.95 1.43
N GLN A 631 -1.66 23.61 1.45
CA GLN A 631 -1.56 22.79 0.22
C GLN A 631 -2.86 22.77 -0.59
N VAL A 632 -4.01 23.02 0.04
CA VAL A 632 -5.32 23.00 -0.62
C VAL A 632 -5.88 24.39 -0.94
N ASP A 633 -5.27 25.45 -0.39
CA ASP A 633 -5.70 26.83 -0.55
C ASP A 633 -5.12 27.50 -1.82
N LEU A 634 -5.99 27.79 -2.79
CA LEU A 634 -5.59 28.47 -4.02
C LEU A 634 -5.22 29.94 -3.83
N GLU A 635 -5.62 30.59 -2.73
CA GLU A 635 -5.21 31.99 -2.48
C GLU A 635 -3.69 32.09 -2.27
N ASN A 636 -3.05 31.00 -1.84
CA ASN A 636 -1.63 30.91 -1.58
C ASN A 636 -0.83 30.17 -2.68
N ILE A 637 -1.43 29.94 -3.86
CA ILE A 637 -0.81 29.17 -4.96
C ILE A 637 0.58 29.68 -5.37
N SER A 638 0.86 30.98 -5.18
CA SER A 638 2.16 31.58 -5.49
C SER A 638 3.32 31.10 -4.61
N ASN A 639 3.03 30.49 -3.45
CA ASN A 639 4.01 29.93 -2.54
C ASN A 639 4.26 28.42 -2.76
N LEU A 640 3.49 27.79 -3.65
CA LEU A 640 3.59 26.38 -3.99
C LEU A 640 4.61 26.15 -5.12
N SER A 641 5.21 24.96 -5.16
CA SER A 641 5.93 24.50 -6.35
C SER A 641 4.99 24.34 -7.55
N ALA A 642 5.54 24.23 -8.76
CA ALA A 642 4.73 24.08 -9.96
C ALA A 642 3.85 22.82 -9.95
N ASP A 643 4.37 21.70 -9.44
CA ASP A 643 3.61 20.45 -9.33
C ASP A 643 2.53 20.56 -8.23
N GLU A 644 2.83 21.15 -7.06
CA GLU A 644 1.83 21.39 -6.00
C GLU A 644 0.70 22.31 -6.48
N ALA A 645 1.04 23.41 -7.17
CA ALA A 645 0.06 24.32 -7.75
C ALA A 645 -0.84 23.62 -8.79
N PHE A 646 -0.24 22.76 -9.63
CA PHE A 646 -0.99 21.95 -10.60
C PHE A 646 -1.97 21.00 -9.90
N LEU A 647 -1.52 20.29 -8.87
CA LEU A 647 -2.34 19.34 -8.11
C LEU A 647 -3.50 20.04 -7.39
N ALA A 648 -3.26 21.20 -6.78
CA ALA A 648 -4.32 21.98 -6.12
C ALA A 648 -5.42 22.42 -7.10
N VAL A 649 -5.05 22.89 -8.30
CA VAL A 649 -6.00 23.26 -9.35
C VAL A 649 -6.76 22.03 -9.87
N GLN A 650 -6.04 20.94 -10.18
CA GLN A 650 -6.64 19.69 -10.66
C GLN A 650 -7.65 19.12 -9.66
N HIS A 651 -7.33 19.15 -8.36
CA HIS A 651 -8.21 18.71 -7.29
C HIS A 651 -9.54 19.46 -7.30
N GLN A 652 -9.51 20.80 -7.39
CA GLN A 652 -10.72 21.60 -7.45
C GLN A 652 -11.56 21.33 -8.71
N ASP A 653 -10.92 21.21 -9.88
CA ASP A 653 -11.59 20.92 -11.14
C ASP A 653 -12.23 19.52 -11.14
N THR A 654 -11.53 18.54 -10.59
CA THR A 654 -12.03 17.16 -10.43
C THR A 654 -13.25 17.15 -9.53
N CYS A 655 -13.19 17.83 -8.38
CA CYS A 655 -14.32 17.93 -7.46
C CYS A 655 -15.52 18.68 -8.05
N LYS A 656 -15.28 19.78 -8.77
CA LYS A 656 -16.35 20.50 -9.47
C LYS A 656 -17.05 19.61 -10.49
N THR A 657 -16.28 18.84 -11.26
CA THR A 657 -16.80 17.94 -12.30
C THR A 657 -17.56 16.77 -11.67
N TRP A 658 -17.01 16.16 -10.62
CA TRP A 658 -17.65 15.07 -9.90
C TRP A 658 -18.98 15.49 -9.27
N ARG A 659 -19.04 16.64 -8.59
CA ARG A 659 -20.30 17.13 -7.98
C ARG A 659 -21.41 17.22 -9.01
N LYS A 660 -21.12 17.82 -10.16
CA LYS A 660 -22.07 17.91 -11.26
C LYS A 660 -22.49 16.52 -11.75
N TRP A 661 -21.52 15.64 -11.99
CA TRP A 661 -21.80 14.30 -12.51
C TRP A 661 -22.64 13.46 -11.53
N GLN A 662 -22.33 13.51 -10.23
CA GLN A 662 -23.08 12.83 -9.18
C GLN A 662 -24.51 13.36 -9.09
N ASP A 663 -24.71 14.69 -9.11
CA ASP A 663 -26.05 15.28 -9.06
C ASP A 663 -26.86 14.88 -10.30
N ASP A 664 -26.28 14.97 -11.50
CA ASP A 664 -26.92 14.52 -12.75
C ASP A 664 -27.27 13.00 -12.69
N ARG A 665 -26.42 12.17 -12.08
CA ARG A 665 -26.66 10.72 -11.92
C ARG A 665 -27.78 10.42 -10.93
N ILE A 666 -27.84 11.13 -9.80
CA ILE A 666 -28.94 11.00 -8.84
C ILE A 666 -30.26 11.40 -9.50
N GLU A 667 -30.28 12.52 -10.25
CA GLU A 667 -31.47 12.94 -11.01
C GLU A 667 -31.93 11.87 -12.02
N GLU A 668 -30.99 11.17 -12.68
CA GLU A 668 -31.31 10.05 -13.57
C GLU A 668 -31.98 8.89 -12.83
N ILE A 669 -31.42 8.48 -11.69
CA ILE A 669 -31.96 7.39 -10.86
C ILE A 669 -33.37 7.74 -10.36
N GLU A 670 -33.57 8.98 -9.92
CA GLU A 670 -34.86 9.48 -9.46
C GLU A 670 -35.88 9.60 -10.59
N GLY A 671 -35.47 10.09 -11.77
CA GLY A 671 -36.30 10.20 -12.96
C GLY A 671 -36.80 8.84 -13.46
N ALA A 672 -36.02 7.78 -13.22
CA ALA A 672 -36.40 6.39 -13.53
C ALA A 672 -37.35 5.76 -12.48
N ASN A 673 -37.67 6.45 -11.38
CA ASN A 673 -38.35 5.90 -10.20
C ASN A 673 -37.68 4.60 -9.69
N SER A 674 -36.35 4.52 -9.80
CA SER A 674 -35.58 3.35 -9.41
C SER A 674 -35.37 3.30 -7.89
N THR A 675 -35.32 2.09 -7.33
CA THR A 675 -34.95 1.87 -5.91
C THR A 675 -33.44 1.82 -5.69
N GLU A 676 -32.65 2.03 -6.74
CA GLU A 676 -31.19 2.08 -6.68
C GLU A 676 -30.70 3.21 -5.77
N ARG A 677 -29.57 2.96 -5.12
CA ARG A 677 -28.77 3.97 -4.41
C ARG A 677 -27.64 4.41 -5.32
N PHE A 678 -27.17 5.63 -5.12
CA PHE A 678 -25.93 6.11 -5.73
C PHE A 678 -24.70 5.53 -5.00
N ARG A 679 -24.76 5.47 -3.67
CA ARG A 679 -23.78 4.85 -2.80
C ARG A 679 -24.46 4.04 -1.70
N ASP A 680 -24.02 2.80 -1.54
CA ASP A 680 -24.53 1.85 -0.55
C ASP A 680 -23.44 1.32 0.39
N ASP A 681 -22.28 1.98 0.43
CA ASP A 681 -21.12 1.62 1.24
C ASP A 681 -20.40 2.85 1.83
N SER A 682 -19.32 2.62 2.57
CA SER A 682 -18.50 3.65 3.22
C SER A 682 -17.85 4.63 2.23
N GLY A 683 -17.75 4.23 0.97
CA GLY A 683 -17.05 4.88 -0.12
C GLY A 683 -15.57 4.53 -0.26
N LEU A 684 -15.04 3.67 0.61
CA LEU A 684 -13.63 3.21 0.62
C LEU A 684 -13.48 1.80 0.04
#